data_AF-A0A962Y3S5-F1
#
_entry.id   AF-A0A962Y3S5-F1
#
_cell.length_a   1.000
_cell.length_b   1.000
_cell.length_c   1.000
_cell.angle_alpha   90.00
_cell.angle_beta   90.00
_cell.angle_gamma   90.00
#
_symmetry.space_group_name_H-M   'P 1'
#
loop_
_entity.id
_entity.type
_entity.pdbx_description
1 polymer ?
#
loop_
_entity_poly.entity_id
_entity_poly.type
_entity_poly.pdbx_seq_one_letter_code
_entity_poly.pdbx_strand_id
1 'polypeptide(L)'
;MKGNISRESHRPDQDYSGVFQVQGGMVTDADLGEQATIARRRVDDLGLDTAGCGVPVEGGAVQFTGGGLRLAEGVVYAEGVRGETHATAALSGPLSLYQLQRDFPLAPPMPTTGELFVYVDVWERTVTHLEDPLLSDPGLHGAETAMRLRTMTQLKFARVNQLVALGDASGPLPRIGGGVLSVTPVDPETIADDCDPCADVVTAGQTVSNGLFRIEVVHVFGDPQSPDRIVVAWSDENAAAIAPADVNSEDFSRAGAVYEFFSYASETHLGVHEANASVARSSFAESLAAGPAQPAAPEGGDWPFVRRWSGAAQIDFSTSTVARVGGGSGISVSGSRVSLTVDAFTAEIDFDNRPVVAGDYWLIEMRRFAETPVRVVQPIPLGIRHHYCPLFRISNGTVETLSDEETRRLSFPTLADLPASHIAFDNGCSKLYDDAENVQEALDRLCDIEAADIAFDPSDCPRLFDNTDNLQDALINLCKVDFGTDRLLRLLHDWGVVCGVIPTRVANQASTIRYSAGAILDRAGVLADVPADTVDLSKLFGTRFFHFENRELFDKQLRAGQVCLALAIGEAGRIETHLAPKDIAFGPDQPTLLSVFNECREQKPPFDPKDDFTTRPQAERDALDKVVYGAANPKLAGSQRLNAKEQQVARRYNDDLVTRFKTHVADDVEAQQLDQRIKQIDEEFSVDGTSGQVRETRLLQREAAVYALVRETDAERLRRCLCDALLPRCPVLGKPPFLVPIACLEGAIEGDRIFLRDICVSCCRKQAMSWRMMQYYFAEIREQWGESLTGFCCPAEEGDDGVVRPKPGGNFSIGAIESQLTPQFFGAQADKSLRILTGRNPPSDYAIRPDIDDLGIEQAKTALGGNGVEVAQTIDVDDSNAIGKIRDATAGVMARDLVLDDGALAPGDKVALIVKDGVAIDYVKLETGGGKYIFDKPAAGGGRVSTDIGRDVEISVADLEARVKATEDSVTKTDAEFQALLAAQDRERAKQTAEAEKDLAELRAARSQLGAELTVLRKDIEQAQTDLGRLNAEREAGAVELEASRAELDGTLANVRREIEVAQADLARISEQQKTVVAEAQKERDAVVTSIRRETPVAAVVEDQRFSAELARRGVTNLAGLAEMPDEQLKEAASSAGVNLNTARKLKRDADAKLNAPIR
;
A
#
# COMPACT_ATOMS: atom_id res chain seq x y z
N MET A 1 21.30 37.82 -32.11
CA MET A 1 20.08 38.67 -32.31
C MET A 1 19.98 39.11 -33.79
N LYS A 2 19.03 39.97 -34.20
CA LYS A 2 19.13 40.79 -35.42
C LYS A 2 18.81 42.24 -35.08
N GLY A 3 19.74 43.16 -35.30
CA GLY A 3 19.64 44.58 -34.98
C GLY A 3 20.90 45.33 -35.40
N ASN A 4 20.90 46.66 -35.25
CA ASN A 4 22.10 47.48 -35.42
C ASN A 4 22.68 47.75 -34.03
N ILE A 5 23.66 46.95 -33.63
CA ILE A 5 24.33 46.99 -32.32
C ILE A 5 25.83 47.24 -32.52
N SER A 6 26.50 47.88 -31.55
CA SER A 6 27.91 48.27 -31.67
C SER A 6 28.88 47.08 -31.61
N ARG A 7 28.74 46.21 -30.61
CA ARG A 7 29.49 44.95 -30.43
C ARG A 7 28.66 43.93 -29.63
N GLU A 8 28.96 42.65 -29.80
CA GLU A 8 28.48 41.56 -28.95
C GLU A 8 29.66 41.11 -28.08
N SER A 9 29.78 41.68 -26.86
CA SER A 9 30.98 41.57 -26.02
C SER A 9 30.95 40.43 -24.99
N HIS A 10 29.80 39.77 -24.80
CA HIS A 10 29.70 38.62 -23.89
C HIS A 10 30.53 37.43 -24.38
N ARG A 11 31.53 37.03 -23.59
CA ARG A 11 32.38 35.85 -23.83
C ARG A 11 32.15 34.80 -22.73
N PRO A 12 31.55 33.64 -23.05
CA PRO A 12 31.25 32.59 -22.07
C PRO A 12 32.44 32.06 -21.27
N ASP A 13 33.65 32.12 -21.84
CA ASP A 13 34.92 31.59 -21.33
C ASP A 13 35.66 32.51 -20.32
N GLN A 14 35.12 33.70 -20.07
CA GLN A 14 35.73 34.71 -19.19
C GLN A 14 35.05 34.81 -17.81
N ASP A 15 33.96 34.08 -17.59
CA ASP A 15 33.22 33.98 -16.33
C ASP A 15 32.81 35.32 -15.71
N TYR A 16 32.47 36.28 -16.58
CA TYR A 16 32.00 37.59 -16.15
C TYR A 16 30.64 37.48 -15.43
N SER A 17 30.61 38.02 -14.22
CA SER A 17 29.49 37.97 -13.28
C SER A 17 28.61 39.23 -13.30
N GLY A 18 29.15 40.35 -13.80
CA GLY A 18 28.45 41.63 -13.93
C GLY A 18 29.24 42.70 -14.66
N VAL A 19 28.58 43.81 -14.99
CA VAL A 19 29.14 44.94 -15.76
C VAL A 19 28.86 46.24 -14.99
N PHE A 20 29.89 47.05 -14.77
CA PHE A 20 29.87 48.22 -13.89
C PHE A 20 30.38 49.47 -14.63
N GLN A 21 29.48 50.41 -14.91
CA GLN A 21 29.76 51.62 -15.69
C GLN A 21 30.74 52.56 -14.97
N VAL A 22 31.70 53.13 -15.70
CA VAL A 22 32.68 54.10 -15.18
C VAL A 22 31.98 55.45 -14.89
N GLN A 23 32.31 56.10 -13.77
CA GLN A 23 31.71 57.38 -13.37
C GLN A 23 32.02 58.48 -14.41
N GLY A 24 31.01 58.87 -15.20
CA GLY A 24 31.15 59.86 -16.27
C GLY A 24 31.60 59.29 -17.63
N GLY A 25 31.73 57.97 -17.74
CA GLY A 25 31.97 57.27 -19.00
C GLY A 25 30.74 57.29 -19.93
N MET A 26 30.93 56.84 -21.18
CA MET A 26 29.85 56.67 -22.15
C MET A 26 29.16 55.32 -21.94
N VAL A 27 27.85 55.33 -21.69
CA VAL A 27 27.04 54.11 -21.62
C VAL A 27 26.79 53.59 -23.04
N THR A 28 27.25 52.38 -23.35
CA THR A 28 27.06 51.75 -24.67
C THR A 28 25.88 50.76 -24.68
N ASP A 29 25.34 50.48 -25.86
CA ASP A 29 24.35 49.42 -26.07
C ASP A 29 24.94 48.02 -25.83
N ALA A 30 26.23 47.84 -26.10
CA ALA A 30 26.94 46.59 -25.89
C ALA A 30 27.09 46.23 -24.42
N ASP A 31 27.54 47.16 -23.57
CA ASP A 31 27.74 46.89 -22.15
C ASP A 31 26.41 46.57 -21.44
N LEU A 32 25.30 47.20 -21.88
CA LEU A 32 23.94 46.88 -21.45
C LEU A 32 23.46 45.50 -21.97
N GLY A 33 23.76 45.17 -23.23
CA GLY A 33 23.44 43.87 -23.83
C GLY A 33 24.22 42.71 -23.18
N GLU A 34 25.48 42.93 -22.84
CA GLU A 34 26.32 42.00 -22.10
C GLU A 34 25.81 41.80 -20.67
N GLN A 35 25.47 42.88 -19.96
CA GLN A 35 24.86 42.80 -18.63
C GLN A 35 23.57 41.96 -18.64
N ALA A 36 22.70 42.18 -19.63
CA ALA A 36 21.47 41.41 -19.79
C ALA A 36 21.74 39.93 -20.14
N THR A 37 22.74 39.64 -20.96
CA THR A 37 23.14 38.28 -21.32
C THR A 37 23.76 37.53 -20.14
N ILE A 38 24.64 38.15 -19.35
CA ILE A 38 25.23 37.58 -18.12
C ILE A 38 24.12 37.28 -17.10
N ALA A 39 23.27 38.27 -16.81
CA ALA A 39 22.18 38.11 -15.85
C ALA A 39 21.19 37.01 -16.27
N ARG A 40 20.88 36.92 -17.56
CA ARG A 40 20.06 35.83 -18.10
C ARG A 40 20.77 34.48 -18.00
N ARG A 41 22.03 34.37 -18.45
CA ARG A 41 22.78 33.10 -18.43
C ARG A 41 22.89 32.54 -17.02
N ARG A 42 23.15 33.38 -16.00
CA ARG A 42 23.14 32.96 -14.59
C ARG A 42 21.81 32.36 -14.11
N VAL A 43 20.68 32.73 -14.71
CA VAL A 43 19.36 32.14 -14.43
C VAL A 43 19.09 30.90 -15.27
N ASP A 44 19.40 30.94 -16.58
CA ASP A 44 19.20 29.81 -17.49
C ASP A 44 20.10 28.62 -17.09
N ASP A 45 21.37 28.85 -16.75
CA ASP A 45 22.33 27.82 -16.30
C ASP A 45 21.92 27.25 -14.92
N LEU A 46 21.48 28.10 -13.96
CA LEU A 46 20.94 27.63 -12.67
C LEU A 46 19.67 26.79 -12.85
N GLY A 47 18.80 27.16 -13.79
CA GLY A 47 17.61 26.38 -14.13
C GLY A 47 17.95 25.03 -14.76
N LEU A 48 18.99 24.97 -15.58
CA LEU A 48 19.52 23.74 -16.16
C LEU A 48 20.08 22.82 -15.06
N ASP A 49 20.99 23.34 -14.23
CA ASP A 49 21.73 22.56 -13.24
C ASP A 49 20.82 22.05 -12.09
N THR A 50 19.67 22.70 -11.83
CA THR A 50 18.71 22.28 -10.79
C THR A 50 17.50 21.51 -11.31
N ALA A 51 16.95 21.88 -12.46
CA ALA A 51 15.64 21.41 -12.95
C ALA A 51 15.64 21.03 -14.46
N GLY A 52 16.81 20.89 -15.08
CA GLY A 52 16.96 20.27 -16.39
C GLY A 52 16.63 18.77 -16.37
N CYS A 53 16.61 18.14 -17.54
CA CYS A 53 16.35 16.70 -17.68
C CYS A 53 17.67 15.91 -17.80
N GLY A 54 18.36 15.73 -16.68
CA GLY A 54 19.59 14.93 -16.51
C GLY A 54 20.85 15.44 -17.26
N VAL A 55 22.04 15.52 -16.66
CA VAL A 55 22.51 15.42 -15.25
C VAL A 55 23.83 16.23 -15.20
N PRO A 56 24.33 16.66 -14.02
CA PRO A 56 25.79 16.77 -13.89
C PRO A 56 26.44 16.00 -12.72
N VAL A 57 26.14 14.70 -12.58
CA VAL A 57 27.14 13.74 -12.07
C VAL A 57 28.31 13.61 -13.06
N GLU A 58 28.04 13.79 -14.36
CA GLU A 58 29.05 14.05 -15.39
C GLU A 58 29.25 15.57 -15.56
N GLY A 59 30.49 16.06 -15.42
CA GLY A 59 30.80 17.49 -15.59
C GLY A 59 30.77 18.35 -14.33
N GLY A 60 30.68 17.74 -13.14
CA GLY A 60 31.02 18.39 -11.87
C GLY A 60 32.55 18.51 -11.66
N ALA A 61 32.97 19.44 -10.80
CA ALA A 61 34.38 19.68 -10.46
C ALA A 61 35.10 18.51 -9.74
N VAL A 62 34.33 17.52 -9.26
CA VAL A 62 34.81 16.23 -8.77
C VAL A 62 34.21 15.13 -9.63
N GLN A 63 35.00 14.16 -10.05
CA GLN A 63 34.53 13.00 -10.80
C GLN A 63 34.84 11.69 -10.07
N PHE A 64 33.84 10.83 -10.02
CA PHE A 64 33.94 9.45 -9.55
C PHE A 64 34.48 8.58 -10.68
N THR A 65 35.54 7.81 -10.43
CA THR A 65 36.05 6.81 -11.38
C THR A 65 36.13 5.45 -10.71
N GLY A 66 36.12 4.37 -11.50
CA GLY A 66 36.26 2.99 -10.98
C GLY A 66 37.61 2.67 -10.29
N GLY A 67 38.51 3.65 -10.19
CA GLY A 67 39.75 3.58 -9.40
C GLY A 67 39.90 4.66 -8.33
N GLY A 68 38.84 5.43 -8.02
CA GLY A 68 38.83 6.49 -7.01
C GLY A 68 38.32 7.85 -7.53
N LEU A 69 38.35 8.86 -6.65
CA LEU A 69 37.98 10.24 -6.98
C LEU A 69 39.07 10.96 -7.77
N ARG A 70 38.68 11.93 -8.59
CA ARG A 70 39.60 12.94 -9.16
C ARG A 70 38.98 14.33 -9.14
N LEU A 71 39.83 15.34 -9.02
CA LEU A 71 39.48 16.72 -9.39
C LEU A 71 39.40 16.81 -10.93
N ALA A 72 38.41 17.55 -11.42
CA ALA A 72 38.13 17.71 -12.84
C ALA A 72 37.70 19.14 -13.16
N GLU A 73 37.77 19.50 -14.44
CA GLU A 73 37.11 20.70 -14.95
C GLU A 73 35.60 20.45 -14.94
N GLY A 74 34.83 21.42 -14.43
CA GLY A 74 33.40 21.25 -14.24
C GLY A 74 32.75 22.23 -13.27
N VAL A 75 31.44 22.06 -13.09
CA VAL A 75 30.59 22.94 -12.29
C VAL A 75 30.73 22.63 -10.79
N VAL A 76 30.62 23.65 -9.95
CA VAL A 76 30.50 23.52 -8.50
C VAL A 76 29.63 24.63 -7.93
N TYR A 77 28.80 24.31 -6.94
CA TYR A 77 28.00 25.29 -6.22
C TYR A 77 28.51 25.48 -4.80
N ALA A 78 28.94 26.68 -4.48
CA ALA A 78 29.28 27.10 -3.12
C ALA A 78 28.17 28.01 -2.59
N GLU A 79 27.35 27.49 -1.67
CA GLU A 79 26.25 28.24 -1.01
C GLU A 79 25.26 28.91 -1.97
N GLY A 80 25.01 28.26 -3.12
CA GLY A 80 24.14 28.79 -4.19
C GLY A 80 24.85 29.67 -5.22
N VAL A 81 26.12 30.02 -5.02
CA VAL A 81 26.96 30.66 -6.05
C VAL A 81 27.57 29.58 -6.94
N ARG A 82 27.28 29.64 -8.25
CA ARG A 82 27.87 28.77 -9.27
C ARG A 82 29.29 29.22 -9.60
N GLY A 83 30.25 28.30 -9.50
CA GLY A 83 31.59 28.41 -10.06
C GLY A 83 31.84 27.30 -11.10
N GLU A 84 32.92 27.45 -11.87
CA GLU A 84 33.35 26.49 -12.88
C GLU A 84 34.90 26.37 -12.84
N THR A 85 35.41 25.14 -12.69
CA THR A 85 36.85 24.88 -12.57
C THR A 85 37.47 24.66 -13.94
N HIS A 86 38.59 25.34 -14.22
CA HIS A 86 39.30 25.26 -15.50
C HIS A 86 40.79 24.99 -15.33
N ALA A 87 41.32 24.13 -16.21
CA ALA A 87 42.73 23.75 -16.26
C ALA A 87 43.51 24.58 -17.29
N THR A 88 44.76 24.86 -16.98
CA THR A 88 45.72 25.52 -17.88
C THR A 88 46.52 24.52 -18.74
N ALA A 89 46.48 23.24 -18.39
CA ALA A 89 47.12 22.15 -19.13
C ALA A 89 46.41 20.81 -18.85
N ALA A 90 46.73 19.79 -19.66
CA ALA A 90 46.11 18.46 -19.55
C ALA A 90 46.33 17.79 -18.18
N LEU A 91 45.25 17.31 -17.57
CA LEU A 91 45.25 16.65 -16.26
C LEU A 91 45.87 15.26 -16.33
N SER A 92 46.78 14.95 -15.39
CA SER A 92 47.63 13.75 -15.40
C SER A 92 47.50 12.85 -14.17
N GLY A 93 46.70 13.24 -13.18
CA GLY A 93 46.44 12.46 -11.96
C GLY A 93 45.35 13.06 -11.07
N PRO A 94 44.91 12.35 -10.01
CA PRO A 94 43.71 12.69 -9.23
C PRO A 94 43.64 14.13 -8.67
N LEU A 95 44.78 14.68 -8.25
CA LEU A 95 44.89 16.04 -7.70
C LEU A 95 45.53 17.05 -8.67
N SER A 96 45.83 16.65 -9.92
CA SER A 96 46.64 17.47 -10.84
C SER A 96 46.03 18.83 -11.17
N LEU A 97 44.70 18.96 -11.15
CA LEU A 97 44.01 20.23 -11.35
C LEU A 97 44.41 21.28 -10.31
N TYR A 98 44.69 20.90 -9.06
CA TYR A 98 45.04 21.84 -7.98
C TYR A 98 46.28 22.70 -8.28
N GLN A 99 47.23 22.19 -9.08
CA GLN A 99 48.43 22.93 -9.50
C GLN A 99 48.32 23.55 -10.91
N LEU A 100 47.22 23.27 -11.62
CA LEU A 100 46.99 23.70 -13.01
C LEU A 100 45.80 24.68 -13.13
N GLN A 101 45.32 25.23 -12.02
CA GLN A 101 44.13 26.09 -11.99
C GLN A 101 44.31 27.39 -12.77
N ARG A 102 43.38 27.69 -13.68
CA ARG A 102 43.29 28.99 -14.37
C ARG A 102 43.07 30.14 -13.39
N ASP A 103 42.27 29.90 -12.35
CA ASP A 103 41.74 30.90 -11.42
C ASP A 103 42.55 31.04 -10.13
N PHE A 104 43.49 30.11 -9.88
CA PHE A 104 44.45 30.18 -8.77
C PHE A 104 45.87 29.85 -9.29
N PRO A 105 46.44 30.70 -10.17
CA PRO A 105 47.81 30.54 -10.63
C PRO A 105 48.79 30.59 -9.44
N LEU A 106 49.91 29.86 -9.53
CA LEU A 106 50.89 29.75 -8.43
C LEU A 106 50.28 29.24 -7.10
N ALA A 107 49.23 28.42 -7.16
CA ALA A 107 48.60 27.80 -5.98
C ALA A 107 49.67 27.16 -5.05
N PRO A 108 49.72 27.52 -3.75
CA PRO A 108 50.74 27.00 -2.83
C PRO A 108 50.80 25.47 -2.80
N PRO A 109 51.98 24.84 -2.73
CA PRO A 109 52.10 23.38 -2.77
C PRO A 109 51.37 22.74 -1.57
N MET A 110 50.49 21.78 -1.86
CA MET A 110 49.75 21.04 -0.83
C MET A 110 50.71 20.15 -0.01
N PRO A 111 50.63 20.13 1.33
CA PRO A 111 51.43 19.25 2.16
C PRO A 111 51.22 17.76 1.83
N THR A 112 52.31 16.99 1.76
CA THR A 112 52.27 15.55 1.46
C THR A 112 52.04 14.67 2.68
N THR A 113 51.80 15.24 3.86
CA THR A 113 51.70 14.54 5.15
C THR A 113 50.70 15.23 6.07
N GLY A 114 49.96 14.45 6.86
CA GLY A 114 48.90 14.93 7.74
C GLY A 114 47.51 14.94 7.11
N GLU A 115 46.53 15.38 7.90
CA GLU A 115 45.09 15.30 7.58
C GLU A 115 44.56 16.64 7.06
N LEU A 116 44.23 16.68 5.77
CA LEU A 116 43.72 17.85 5.05
C LEU A 116 42.31 17.60 4.50
N PHE A 117 41.62 18.67 4.15
CA PHE A 117 40.48 18.64 3.24
C PHE A 117 40.68 19.63 2.10
N VAL A 118 40.13 19.29 0.93
CA VAL A 118 40.02 20.19 -0.22
C VAL A 118 38.67 20.88 -0.17
N TYR A 119 38.62 22.16 -0.49
CA TYR A 119 37.37 22.91 -0.69
C TYR A 119 37.48 23.80 -1.92
N VAL A 120 36.35 24.18 -2.48
CA VAL A 120 36.27 25.29 -3.43
C VAL A 120 35.95 26.57 -2.66
N ASP A 121 36.67 27.63 -3.00
CA ASP A 121 36.40 29.02 -2.66
C ASP A 121 35.92 29.74 -3.93
N VAL A 122 34.67 30.22 -3.90
CA VAL A 122 34.03 30.97 -4.98
C VAL A 122 33.81 32.40 -4.52
N TRP A 123 34.33 33.36 -5.29
CA TRP A 123 34.25 34.78 -5.00
C TRP A 123 34.27 35.60 -6.30
N GLU A 124 34.06 36.92 -6.23
CA GLU A 124 34.07 37.79 -7.41
C GLU A 124 35.15 38.88 -7.31
N ARG A 125 35.86 39.13 -8.43
CA ARG A 125 36.89 40.17 -8.55
C ARG A 125 36.61 41.13 -9.68
N THR A 126 37.18 42.33 -9.62
CA THR A 126 37.17 43.29 -10.74
C THR A 126 38.13 42.85 -11.85
N VAL A 127 37.72 43.07 -13.10
CA VAL A 127 38.51 42.95 -14.33
C VAL A 127 38.41 44.27 -15.10
N THR A 128 39.55 44.76 -15.58
CA THR A 128 39.68 46.08 -16.23
C THR A 128 40.35 45.98 -17.59
N HIS A 129 40.33 47.06 -18.37
CA HIS A 129 40.90 47.08 -19.73
C HIS A 129 42.39 46.74 -19.83
N LEU A 130 43.14 46.78 -18.72
CA LEU A 130 44.55 46.38 -18.65
C LEU A 130 44.74 44.85 -18.71
N GLU A 131 43.79 44.09 -18.16
CA GLU A 131 43.81 42.62 -18.21
C GLU A 131 43.16 42.08 -19.49
N ASP A 132 42.07 42.73 -19.92
CA ASP A 132 41.39 42.43 -21.17
C ASP A 132 41.17 43.71 -22.00
N PRO A 133 41.96 43.93 -23.06
CA PRO A 133 41.82 45.11 -23.91
C PRO A 133 40.44 45.27 -24.57
N LEU A 134 39.63 44.21 -24.68
CA LEU A 134 38.28 44.27 -25.26
C LEU A 134 37.29 45.05 -24.37
N LEU A 135 37.59 45.27 -23.09
CA LEU A 135 36.73 46.10 -22.23
C LEU A 135 36.76 47.60 -22.63
N SER A 136 37.87 48.06 -23.23
CA SER A 136 37.94 49.38 -23.89
C SER A 136 37.12 49.40 -25.19
N ASP A 137 36.64 50.58 -25.60
CA ASP A 137 35.92 50.74 -26.87
C ASP A 137 36.80 51.46 -27.92
N PRO A 138 37.24 50.77 -29.01
CA PRO A 138 38.04 51.38 -30.07
C PRO A 138 37.31 52.50 -30.85
N GLY A 139 35.98 52.47 -30.91
CA GLY A 139 35.15 53.53 -31.49
C GLY A 139 35.11 54.80 -30.62
N LEU A 140 35.44 54.68 -29.33
CA LEU A 140 35.63 55.77 -28.39
C LEU A 140 37.13 56.03 -28.11
N HIS A 141 38.00 55.79 -29.09
CA HIS A 141 39.46 55.97 -29.01
C HIS A 141 40.16 55.14 -27.91
N GLY A 142 39.58 54.00 -27.50
CA GLY A 142 40.13 53.17 -26.43
C GLY A 142 39.71 53.61 -25.03
N ALA A 143 38.68 54.45 -24.90
CA ALA A 143 38.11 54.78 -23.60
C ALA A 143 37.51 53.54 -22.92
N GLU A 144 37.70 53.41 -21.61
CA GLU A 144 37.00 52.43 -20.78
C GLU A 144 35.56 52.90 -20.51
N THR A 145 34.57 52.08 -20.84
CA THR A 145 33.15 52.38 -20.64
C THR A 145 32.62 51.74 -19.36
N ALA A 146 33.01 50.48 -19.12
CA ALA A 146 32.62 49.70 -17.95
C ALA A 146 33.70 48.69 -17.54
N MET A 147 33.87 48.52 -16.23
CA MET A 147 34.61 47.41 -15.64
C MET A 147 33.72 46.16 -15.60
N ARG A 148 34.31 44.97 -15.59
CA ARG A 148 33.60 43.70 -15.40
C ARG A 148 33.89 43.18 -14.00
N LEU A 149 32.94 42.48 -13.39
CA LEU A 149 33.26 41.51 -12.34
C LEU A 149 33.42 40.13 -12.98
N ARG A 150 34.28 39.28 -12.42
CA ARG A 150 34.48 37.88 -12.81
C ARG A 150 34.34 36.98 -11.59
N THR A 151 33.62 35.87 -11.74
CA THR A 151 33.62 34.79 -10.75
C THR A 151 34.95 34.03 -10.82
N MET A 152 35.59 33.87 -9.66
CA MET A 152 36.83 33.13 -9.46
C MET A 152 36.49 31.81 -8.77
N THR A 153 36.91 30.68 -9.35
CA THR A 153 36.62 29.34 -8.79
C THR A 153 37.92 28.65 -8.38
N GLN A 154 38.23 28.64 -7.08
CA GLN A 154 39.55 28.24 -6.58
C GLN A 154 39.48 27.00 -5.69
N LEU A 155 40.16 25.93 -6.09
CA LEU A 155 40.42 24.77 -5.23
C LEU A 155 41.53 25.14 -4.23
N LYS A 156 41.21 25.10 -2.94
CA LYS A 156 42.10 25.38 -1.81
C LYS A 156 42.15 24.19 -0.85
N PHE A 157 43.10 24.19 0.09
CA PHE A 157 43.20 23.17 1.13
C PHE A 157 43.26 23.79 2.53
N ALA A 158 42.86 23.00 3.52
CA ALA A 158 42.85 23.32 4.94
C ALA A 158 42.97 22.02 5.76
N ARG A 159 43.19 22.12 7.07
CA ARG A 159 43.29 20.96 7.98
C ARG A 159 41.91 20.44 8.35
N VAL A 160 41.73 19.12 8.48
CA VAL A 160 40.40 18.51 8.76
C VAL A 160 39.74 19.10 10.01
N ASN A 161 40.50 19.51 11.04
CA ASN A 161 39.94 20.12 12.25
C ASN A 161 39.38 21.55 12.05
N GLN A 162 39.59 22.18 10.89
CA GLN A 162 39.02 23.49 10.52
C GLN A 162 37.68 23.35 9.77
N LEU A 163 37.34 22.15 9.26
CA LEU A 163 36.19 21.89 8.39
C LEU A 163 34.84 22.33 8.99
N VAL A 164 34.64 22.10 10.29
CA VAL A 164 33.37 22.39 11.00
C VAL A 164 33.11 23.91 11.11
N ALA A 165 34.15 24.74 11.01
CA ALA A 165 34.06 26.21 11.11
C ALA A 165 34.39 26.91 9.77
N LEU A 166 34.23 26.20 8.64
CA LEU A 166 34.48 26.72 7.30
C LEU A 166 33.42 27.77 6.94
N GLY A 167 33.83 29.04 6.82
CA GLY A 167 32.93 30.16 6.58
C GLY A 167 32.23 30.71 7.82
N ASP A 168 32.61 30.28 9.03
CA ASP A 168 32.15 30.93 10.26
C ASP A 168 32.85 32.25 10.48
N ALA A 169 32.14 33.25 11.01
CA ALA A 169 32.71 34.57 11.32
C ALA A 169 33.80 34.51 12.41
N SER A 170 33.72 33.54 13.32
CA SER A 170 34.76 33.21 14.31
C SER A 170 35.65 32.01 13.89
N GLY A 171 35.52 31.55 12.65
CA GLY A 171 36.26 30.42 12.11
C GLY A 171 37.66 30.81 11.60
N PRO A 172 38.53 29.82 11.33
CA PRO A 172 39.87 30.05 10.76
C PRO A 172 39.83 30.44 9.28
N LEU A 173 38.68 30.26 8.61
CA LEU A 173 38.42 30.61 7.22
C LEU A 173 37.10 31.42 7.15
N PRO A 174 37.09 32.68 7.61
CA PRO A 174 35.91 33.55 7.56
C PRO A 174 35.63 34.03 6.14
N ARG A 175 34.36 34.35 5.87
CA ARG A 175 33.86 34.73 4.53
C ARG A 175 34.29 36.11 4.05
N ILE A 176 34.52 36.98 5.02
CA ILE A 176 34.75 38.43 4.93
C ILE A 176 35.15 38.87 6.35
N GLY A 177 35.85 39.99 6.51
CA GLY A 177 36.20 40.51 7.83
C GLY A 177 35.01 41.06 8.63
N GLY A 178 35.27 41.34 9.90
CA GLY A 178 34.30 41.89 10.84
C GLY A 178 34.55 43.35 11.23
N GLY A 179 35.63 43.98 10.74
CA GLY A 179 36.05 45.33 11.14
C GLY A 179 34.97 46.39 10.91
N VAL A 180 34.67 47.22 11.92
CA VAL A 180 33.62 48.24 11.84
C VAL A 180 34.22 49.62 11.67
N LEU A 181 33.96 50.24 10.52
CA LEU A 181 34.25 51.64 10.21
C LEU A 181 33.24 52.58 10.86
N SER A 182 33.74 53.64 11.50
CA SER A 182 33.04 54.89 11.78
C SER A 182 33.79 56.08 11.15
N VAL A 183 33.10 57.19 10.90
CA VAL A 183 33.74 58.40 10.37
C VAL A 183 33.27 59.64 11.14
N THR A 184 34.21 60.54 11.43
CA THR A 184 33.96 61.85 12.02
C THR A 184 34.49 62.91 11.06
N PRO A 185 33.64 63.78 10.48
CA PRO A 185 34.11 64.91 9.68
C PRO A 185 35.07 65.80 10.48
N VAL A 186 36.12 66.32 9.82
CA VAL A 186 36.97 67.36 10.41
C VAL A 186 36.20 68.67 10.43
N ASP A 187 36.09 69.28 11.61
CA ASP A 187 35.49 70.59 11.79
C ASP A 187 36.43 71.69 11.24
N PRO A 188 35.96 72.59 10.35
CA PRO A 188 36.79 73.71 9.88
C PRO A 188 37.13 74.74 10.97
N GLU A 189 36.47 74.75 12.14
CA GLU A 189 36.78 75.68 13.23
C GLU A 189 38.01 75.27 14.08
N THR A 190 39.20 75.23 13.48
CA THR A 190 40.47 75.68 14.13
C THR A 190 41.66 75.78 13.17
N ILE A 191 41.68 76.83 12.35
CA ILE A 191 42.96 77.45 11.91
C ILE A 191 43.01 78.86 12.51
N ALA A 192 43.40 78.93 13.79
CA ALA A 192 43.87 80.18 14.37
C ALA A 192 45.31 80.41 13.92
N ASP A 193 45.62 81.59 13.40
CA ASP A 193 47.01 82.01 13.19
C ASP A 193 47.59 82.37 14.57
N ASP A 194 48.65 81.66 14.99
CA ASP A 194 49.40 81.96 16.23
C ASP A 194 49.91 83.42 16.27
N CYS A 195 49.96 84.11 15.13
CA CYS A 195 50.38 85.50 15.00
C CYS A 195 49.23 86.53 14.91
N ASP A 196 47.97 86.15 14.66
CA ASP A 196 46.83 87.09 14.60
C ASP A 196 45.51 86.51 15.16
N PRO A 197 45.23 86.71 16.47
CA PRO A 197 43.97 86.31 17.10
C PRO A 197 42.80 87.28 16.81
N CYS A 198 42.93 88.19 15.84
CA CYS A 198 41.89 89.15 15.44
C CYS A 198 41.41 88.98 13.98
N ALA A 199 41.90 87.97 13.25
CA ALA A 199 41.40 87.66 11.92
C ALA A 199 39.91 87.23 11.94
N ASP A 200 39.10 87.75 11.02
CA ASP A 200 37.70 87.35 10.87
C ASP A 200 37.60 85.84 10.55
N VAL A 201 36.82 85.10 11.32
CA VAL A 201 36.57 83.66 11.10
C VAL A 201 35.67 83.48 9.88
N VAL A 202 36.28 83.49 8.70
CA VAL A 202 35.61 83.12 7.44
C VAL A 202 35.28 81.64 7.52
N THR A 203 33.99 81.30 7.55
CA THR A 203 33.51 79.91 7.59
C THR A 203 33.86 79.19 6.28
N ALA A 204 35.05 78.60 6.22
CA ALA A 204 35.55 77.85 5.09
C ALA A 204 34.76 76.54 4.95
N GLY A 205 33.67 76.58 4.17
CA GLY A 205 32.81 75.42 3.96
C GLY A 205 33.60 74.21 3.43
N GLN A 206 33.54 73.11 4.17
CA GLN A 206 34.30 71.87 3.98
C GLN A 206 34.34 71.42 2.51
N THR A 207 35.51 71.51 1.87
CA THR A 207 35.67 71.26 0.42
C THR A 207 35.97 69.80 0.11
N VAL A 208 34.95 68.94 0.28
CA VAL A 208 35.05 67.53 -0.14
C VAL A 208 34.89 67.36 -1.66
N SER A 209 35.45 66.27 -2.21
CA SER A 209 35.25 65.88 -3.60
C SER A 209 33.91 65.16 -3.81
N ASN A 210 33.57 64.82 -5.06
CA ASN A 210 32.34 64.11 -5.42
C ASN A 210 32.67 62.67 -5.88
N GLY A 211 32.83 61.75 -4.94
CA GLY A 211 33.32 60.40 -5.21
C GLY A 211 33.19 59.44 -4.03
N LEU A 212 33.94 58.34 -4.09
CA LEU A 212 34.04 57.33 -3.04
C LEU A 212 35.49 57.29 -2.54
N PHE A 213 35.70 57.58 -1.27
CA PHE A 213 36.98 57.29 -0.61
C PHE A 213 36.99 55.83 -0.18
N ARG A 214 38.05 55.11 -0.52
CA ARG A 214 38.25 53.69 -0.17
C ARG A 214 39.34 53.57 0.90
N ILE A 215 39.12 52.68 1.87
CA ILE A 215 40.17 52.10 2.73
C ILE A 215 40.11 50.58 2.52
N GLU A 216 41.25 49.93 2.29
CA GLU A 216 41.33 48.51 1.95
C GLU A 216 42.47 47.80 2.69
N VAL A 217 42.22 46.59 3.19
CA VAL A 217 43.23 45.66 3.69
C VAL A 217 43.79 44.87 2.50
N VAL A 218 44.97 45.25 2.05
CA VAL A 218 45.60 44.64 0.87
C VAL A 218 46.30 43.33 1.25
N HIS A 219 47.02 43.29 2.38
CA HIS A 219 47.69 42.07 2.88
C HIS A 219 47.34 41.80 4.34
N VAL A 220 47.14 40.53 4.70
CA VAL A 220 47.07 40.04 6.09
C VAL A 220 48.22 39.06 6.36
N PHE A 221 48.80 39.10 7.57
CA PHE A 221 49.82 38.17 8.06
C PHE A 221 49.39 37.62 9.42
N GLY A 222 49.59 36.32 9.64
CA GLY A 222 49.15 35.60 10.84
C GLY A 222 47.79 34.91 10.68
N ASP A 223 47.10 34.72 11.80
CA ASP A 223 45.73 34.20 11.89
C ASP A 223 44.71 35.31 11.58
N PRO A 224 43.67 35.10 10.75
CA PRO A 224 42.70 36.15 10.42
C PRO A 224 41.94 36.69 11.64
N GLN A 225 41.72 35.90 12.71
CA GLN A 225 41.00 36.32 13.92
C GLN A 225 41.85 37.18 14.87
N SER A 226 43.17 37.15 14.72
CA SER A 226 44.13 37.91 15.52
C SER A 226 45.42 38.10 14.71
N PRO A 227 45.41 38.91 13.63
CA PRO A 227 46.55 39.01 12.73
C PRO A 227 47.74 39.67 13.43
N ASP A 228 48.95 39.14 13.21
CA ASP A 228 50.19 39.76 13.69
C ASP A 228 50.32 41.18 13.12
N ARG A 229 49.95 41.31 11.83
CA ARG A 229 50.23 42.47 11.01
C ARG A 229 49.34 42.52 9.77
N ILE A 230 48.99 43.73 9.32
CA ILE A 230 48.26 43.97 8.06
C ILE A 230 48.95 45.07 7.24
N VAL A 231 48.65 45.13 5.94
CA VAL A 231 48.94 46.30 5.08
C VAL A 231 47.60 46.88 4.66
N VAL A 232 47.41 48.17 4.94
CA VAL A 232 46.24 48.94 4.52
C VAL A 232 46.64 50.02 3.53
N ALA A 233 45.79 50.24 2.53
CA ALA A 233 45.91 51.32 1.56
C ALA A 233 44.60 52.13 1.49
N TRP A 234 44.70 53.40 1.09
CA TRP A 234 43.52 54.28 0.99
C TRP A 234 43.59 55.18 -0.24
N SER A 235 42.43 55.49 -0.81
CA SER A 235 42.31 56.20 -2.08
C SER A 235 41.12 57.16 -2.11
N ASP A 236 41.37 58.43 -2.47
CA ASP A 236 40.35 59.42 -2.81
C ASP A 236 39.71 59.19 -4.20
N GLU A 237 40.31 58.30 -5.00
CA GLU A 237 39.89 57.90 -6.35
C GLU A 237 39.28 56.47 -6.39
N ASN A 238 38.78 55.92 -5.26
CA ASN A 238 38.29 54.54 -5.09
C ASN A 238 39.24 53.44 -5.65
N ALA A 239 40.55 53.67 -5.65
CA ALA A 239 41.59 52.83 -6.24
C ALA A 239 41.43 52.55 -7.76
N ALA A 240 40.61 53.34 -8.45
CA ALA A 240 40.33 53.18 -9.89
C ALA A 240 41.46 53.69 -10.80
N ALA A 241 42.41 54.45 -10.27
CA ALA A 241 43.58 54.91 -11.01
C ALA A 241 44.59 53.76 -11.17
N ILE A 242 44.59 53.12 -12.34
CA ILE A 242 45.49 52.02 -12.73
C ILE A 242 46.16 52.31 -14.08
N ALA A 243 47.32 51.70 -14.31
CA ALA A 243 48.07 51.79 -15.56
C ALA A 243 48.98 50.55 -15.76
N PRO A 244 49.53 50.32 -16.97
CA PRO A 244 50.69 49.46 -17.15
C PRO A 244 51.87 49.93 -16.27
N ALA A 245 52.71 49.02 -15.78
CA ALA A 245 53.80 49.38 -14.88
C ALA A 245 54.93 50.19 -15.56
N ASP A 246 55.01 50.19 -16.90
CA ASP A 246 55.93 50.99 -17.72
C ASP A 246 55.38 52.38 -18.08
N VAL A 247 54.24 52.78 -17.52
CA VAL A 247 53.61 54.09 -17.75
C VAL A 247 54.56 55.26 -17.48
N ASN A 248 54.49 56.28 -18.34
CA ASN A 248 55.24 57.52 -18.13
C ASN A 248 54.86 58.17 -16.79
N SER A 249 55.88 58.47 -15.98
CA SER A 249 55.69 59.07 -14.66
C SER A 249 55.14 60.49 -14.73
N GLU A 250 55.38 61.24 -15.82
CA GLU A 250 54.78 62.56 -16.01
C GLU A 250 53.26 62.51 -16.23
N ASP A 251 52.73 61.41 -16.80
CA ASP A 251 51.30 61.25 -17.12
C ASP A 251 50.50 60.63 -15.96
N PHE A 252 51.11 59.74 -15.16
CA PHE A 252 50.40 58.97 -14.13
C PHE A 252 50.75 59.35 -12.67
N SER A 253 51.90 60.00 -12.42
CA SER A 253 52.29 60.31 -11.03
C SER A 253 51.52 61.49 -10.42
N ARG A 254 51.35 61.44 -9.10
CA ARG A 254 50.71 62.46 -8.27
C ARG A 254 51.56 62.67 -7.02
N ALA A 255 51.78 63.92 -6.63
CA ALA A 255 52.56 64.25 -5.45
C ALA A 255 51.91 63.69 -4.17
N GLY A 256 52.68 62.99 -3.34
CA GLY A 256 52.21 62.36 -2.10
C GLY A 256 51.44 61.05 -2.27
N ALA A 257 51.21 60.59 -3.51
CA ALA A 257 50.59 59.29 -3.77
C ALA A 257 51.61 58.14 -3.66
N VAL A 258 51.11 56.93 -3.40
CA VAL A 258 51.85 55.66 -3.33
C VAL A 258 51.41 54.76 -4.48
N TYR A 259 52.30 53.90 -4.95
CA TYR A 259 52.07 53.05 -6.11
C TYR A 259 52.16 51.59 -5.70
N GLU A 260 51.09 50.84 -5.91
CA GLU A 260 51.05 49.40 -5.74
C GLU A 260 51.31 48.75 -7.10
N PHE A 261 52.38 47.99 -7.21
CA PHE A 261 52.67 47.13 -8.35
C PHE A 261 51.99 45.78 -8.10
N PHE A 262 51.19 45.32 -9.05
CA PHE A 262 50.34 44.15 -8.93
C PHE A 262 50.30 43.32 -10.22
N SER A 263 49.86 42.07 -10.12
CA SER A 263 49.70 41.15 -11.23
C SER A 263 48.41 40.35 -11.11
N TYR A 264 48.04 39.62 -12.18
CA TYR A 264 46.93 38.66 -12.12
C TYR A 264 47.15 37.61 -11.01
N ALA A 265 48.39 37.19 -10.78
CA ALA A 265 48.72 36.27 -9.68
C ALA A 265 48.47 36.90 -8.31
N SER A 266 48.87 38.17 -8.06
CA SER A 266 48.60 38.79 -6.75
C SER A 266 47.12 39.08 -6.50
N GLU A 267 46.38 39.53 -7.51
CA GLU A 267 44.95 39.83 -7.38
C GLU A 267 44.12 38.56 -7.14
N THR A 268 44.53 37.42 -7.70
CA THR A 268 43.87 36.12 -7.46
C THR A 268 44.22 35.47 -6.12
N HIS A 269 45.12 36.05 -5.32
CA HIS A 269 45.54 35.50 -4.01
C HIS A 269 44.92 36.20 -2.80
N LEU A 270 43.88 37.02 -3.00
CA LEU A 270 43.08 37.61 -1.92
C LEU A 270 42.30 36.54 -1.13
N GLY A 271 41.70 36.94 0.00
CA GLY A 271 41.07 36.05 0.98
C GLY A 271 42.02 35.49 2.04
N VAL A 272 41.63 34.37 2.66
CA VAL A 272 42.42 33.62 3.65
C VAL A 272 42.91 32.30 3.05
N HIS A 273 44.11 31.87 3.45
CA HIS A 273 44.76 30.64 2.96
C HIS A 273 45.53 29.97 4.11
N GLU A 274 45.43 28.64 4.26
CA GLU A 274 46.22 27.87 5.25
C GLU A 274 47.74 28.04 5.02
N ALA A 275 48.17 28.16 3.76
CA ALA A 275 49.53 28.47 3.37
C ALA A 275 49.80 29.99 3.25
N ASN A 276 49.32 30.81 4.18
CA ASN A 276 49.39 32.29 4.16
C ASN A 276 50.80 32.85 3.85
N ALA A 277 51.87 32.15 4.27
CA ALA A 277 53.26 32.55 3.99
C ALA A 277 53.72 32.38 2.52
N SER A 278 52.96 31.66 1.69
CA SER A 278 53.33 31.27 0.32
C SER A 278 52.43 31.89 -0.77
N VAL A 279 51.49 32.76 -0.40
CA VAL A 279 50.57 33.42 -1.35
C VAL A 279 51.29 34.50 -2.15
N ALA A 280 50.90 34.68 -3.42
CA ALA A 280 51.34 35.80 -4.25
C ALA A 280 50.79 37.11 -3.68
N ARG A 281 51.62 38.17 -3.66
CA ARG A 281 51.27 39.48 -3.08
C ARG A 281 51.83 40.59 -3.94
N SER A 282 51.07 41.68 -4.04
CA SER A 282 51.50 42.95 -4.63
C SER A 282 52.65 43.60 -3.83
N SER A 283 53.28 44.63 -4.40
CA SER A 283 54.38 45.35 -3.75
C SER A 283 54.28 46.86 -3.94
N PHE A 284 54.61 47.64 -2.91
CA PHE A 284 54.39 49.09 -2.89
C PHE A 284 55.68 49.89 -3.10
N ALA A 285 55.53 51.13 -3.61
CA ALA A 285 56.59 52.11 -3.85
C ALA A 285 56.15 53.53 -3.45
N GLU A 286 57.07 54.32 -2.87
CA GLU A 286 56.87 55.76 -2.63
C GLU A 286 56.77 56.59 -3.91
N SER A 287 57.32 56.10 -5.03
CA SER A 287 57.17 56.72 -6.35
C SER A 287 57.41 55.70 -7.47
N LEU A 288 56.79 55.91 -8.63
CA LEU A 288 57.03 55.12 -9.85
C LEU A 288 58.54 55.02 -10.18
N ALA A 289 59.28 56.12 -10.00
CA ALA A 289 60.71 56.20 -10.30
C ALA A 289 61.61 55.47 -9.28
N ALA A 290 61.12 55.17 -8.08
CA ALA A 290 61.84 54.35 -7.10
C ALA A 290 61.64 52.84 -7.33
N GLY A 291 60.51 52.46 -7.92
CA GLY A 291 60.12 51.06 -8.12
C GLY A 291 59.63 50.38 -6.83
N PRO A 292 58.98 49.19 -6.96
CA PRO A 292 58.44 48.44 -5.84
C PRO A 292 59.53 47.85 -4.94
N ALA A 293 59.21 47.71 -3.65
CA ALA A 293 60.10 47.11 -2.65
C ALA A 293 60.49 45.64 -2.96
N GLN A 294 59.66 44.91 -3.72
CA GLN A 294 60.03 43.66 -4.40
C GLN A 294 60.18 43.94 -5.89
N PRO A 295 61.39 43.84 -6.48
CA PRO A 295 61.67 44.33 -7.83
C PRO A 295 61.10 43.45 -8.97
N ALA A 296 60.56 42.27 -8.65
CA ALA A 296 59.98 41.33 -9.60
C ALA A 296 58.62 40.83 -9.13
N ALA A 297 57.75 40.46 -10.07
CA ALA A 297 56.44 39.90 -9.78
C ALA A 297 56.51 38.47 -9.20
N PRO A 298 55.47 37.97 -8.48
CA PRO A 298 55.42 36.60 -7.96
C PRO A 298 55.60 35.50 -9.02
N GLU A 299 55.10 35.73 -10.23
CA GLU A 299 55.31 34.86 -11.40
C GLU A 299 56.72 34.94 -12.02
N GLY A 300 57.53 35.92 -11.59
CA GLY A 300 58.85 36.22 -12.12
C GLY A 300 58.81 37.19 -13.31
N GLY A 301 59.91 37.94 -13.48
CA GLY A 301 59.98 39.04 -14.45
C GLY A 301 59.48 40.36 -13.87
N ASP A 302 59.35 41.36 -14.75
CA ASP A 302 58.89 42.70 -14.38
C ASP A 302 57.39 42.69 -14.00
N TRP A 303 56.98 43.66 -13.18
CA TRP A 303 55.56 43.83 -12.83
C TRP A 303 54.74 44.27 -14.05
N PRO A 304 53.53 43.75 -14.27
CA PRO A 304 52.71 44.14 -15.43
C PRO A 304 51.91 45.43 -15.18
N PHE A 305 51.38 45.63 -13.98
CA PHE A 305 50.42 46.70 -13.68
C PHE A 305 50.80 47.51 -12.44
N VAL A 306 50.32 48.75 -12.39
CA VAL A 306 50.47 49.65 -11.24
C VAL A 306 49.16 50.38 -10.91
N ARG A 307 48.84 50.48 -9.62
CA ARG A 307 47.64 51.11 -9.05
C ARG A 307 48.06 52.27 -8.15
N ARG A 308 47.37 53.42 -8.26
CA ARG A 308 47.69 54.63 -7.51
C ARG A 308 46.80 54.78 -6.27
N TRP A 309 47.44 54.97 -5.13
CA TRP A 309 46.82 55.13 -3.81
C TRP A 309 47.17 56.51 -3.22
N SER A 310 46.30 57.11 -2.42
CA SER A 310 46.58 58.37 -1.69
C SER A 310 47.46 58.15 -0.46
N GLY A 311 47.67 56.89 -0.09
CA GLY A 311 48.65 56.44 0.90
C GLY A 311 48.52 54.96 1.22
N ALA A 312 49.55 54.40 1.86
CA ALA A 312 49.55 53.03 2.35
C ALA A 312 50.46 52.88 3.58
N ALA A 313 50.11 51.95 4.48
CA ALA A 313 50.88 51.65 5.67
C ALA A 313 50.75 50.19 6.11
N GLN A 314 51.84 49.66 6.66
CA GLN A 314 51.87 48.39 7.36
C GLN A 314 51.62 48.63 8.86
N ILE A 315 50.64 47.94 9.44
CA ILE A 315 50.23 48.06 10.83
C ILE A 315 50.58 46.75 11.54
N ASP A 316 51.36 46.84 12.61
CA ASP A 316 51.79 45.72 13.44
C ASP A 316 51.06 45.78 14.78
N PHE A 317 50.10 44.86 14.99
CA PHE A 317 49.26 44.86 16.18
C PHE A 317 50.05 44.39 17.41
N SER A 318 51.00 43.47 17.23
CA SER A 318 51.84 42.92 18.31
C SER A 318 52.69 43.98 19.02
N THR A 319 53.13 45.00 18.27
CA THR A 319 53.91 46.13 18.78
C THR A 319 53.11 47.43 18.90
N SER A 320 51.88 47.47 18.36
CA SER A 320 51.09 48.70 18.16
C SER A 320 51.86 49.78 17.39
N THR A 321 52.54 49.40 16.31
CA THR A 321 53.31 50.33 15.46
C THR A 321 52.76 50.43 14.04
N VAL A 322 53.01 51.57 13.40
CA VAL A 322 52.63 51.83 12.00
C VAL A 322 53.87 52.19 11.20
N ALA A 323 54.27 51.29 10.31
CA ALA A 323 55.31 51.53 9.31
C ALA A 323 54.64 52.01 8.01
N ARG A 324 54.56 53.34 7.82
CA ARG A 324 54.02 53.93 6.59
C ARG A 324 54.90 53.56 5.40
N VAL A 325 54.28 53.26 4.26
CA VAL A 325 54.96 53.21 2.96
C VAL A 325 54.97 54.61 2.35
N GLY A 326 53.86 55.35 2.43
CA GLY A 326 53.80 56.74 1.99
C GLY A 326 52.38 57.31 2.04
N GLY A 327 52.24 58.60 1.68
CA GLY A 327 50.98 59.34 1.78
C GLY A 327 50.47 59.52 3.22
N GLY A 328 49.32 60.19 3.35
CA GLY A 328 48.54 60.41 4.58
C GLY A 328 49.31 60.49 5.92
N SER A 329 49.57 61.70 6.42
CA SER A 329 50.29 61.91 7.67
C SER A 329 49.56 61.40 8.93
N GLY A 330 48.23 61.24 8.88
CA GLY A 330 47.34 61.03 10.04
C GLY A 330 46.92 59.60 10.37
N ILE A 331 47.65 58.56 9.94
CA ILE A 331 47.34 57.17 10.32
C ILE A 331 48.01 56.73 11.64
N SER A 332 47.26 56.03 12.50
CA SER A 332 47.68 55.53 13.80
C SER A 332 46.96 54.23 14.19
N VAL A 333 47.47 53.52 15.20
CA VAL A 333 46.84 52.32 15.77
C VAL A 333 46.80 52.40 17.30
N SER A 334 45.73 51.89 17.92
CA SER A 334 45.58 51.79 19.37
C SER A 334 44.85 50.49 19.72
N GLY A 335 45.61 49.49 20.18
CA GLY A 335 45.09 48.12 20.30
C GLY A 335 44.61 47.60 18.94
N SER A 336 43.38 47.11 18.89
CA SER A 336 42.69 46.63 17.67
C SER A 336 42.07 47.73 16.80
N ARG A 337 42.15 49.02 17.20
CA ARG A 337 41.56 50.13 16.42
C ARG A 337 42.60 50.84 15.56
N VAL A 338 42.30 50.98 14.28
CA VAL A 338 43.08 51.75 13.29
C VAL A 338 42.35 53.07 13.03
N SER A 339 43.06 54.19 13.15
CA SER A 339 42.50 55.54 12.95
C SER A 339 43.28 56.27 11.86
N LEU A 340 42.60 56.68 10.79
CA LEU A 340 43.14 57.38 9.62
C LEU A 340 42.51 58.77 9.51
N THR A 341 43.29 59.81 9.75
CA THR A 341 42.88 61.21 9.53
C THR A 341 43.38 61.73 8.20
N VAL A 342 42.47 62.33 7.44
CA VAL A 342 42.69 63.09 6.19
C VAL A 342 41.99 64.44 6.29
N ASP A 343 42.33 65.39 5.42
CA ASP A 343 41.87 66.79 5.44
C ASP A 343 40.34 66.99 5.59
N ALA A 344 39.53 66.00 5.16
CA ALA A 344 38.08 66.02 5.27
C ALA A 344 37.51 65.32 6.52
N PHE A 345 38.17 64.30 7.07
CA PHE A 345 37.61 63.44 8.12
C PHE A 345 38.65 62.55 8.83
N THR A 346 38.31 62.09 10.03
CA THR A 346 38.93 60.94 10.69
C THR A 346 38.04 59.71 10.51
N ALA A 347 38.61 58.64 9.94
CA ALA A 347 38.00 57.33 9.80
C ALA A 347 38.60 56.36 10.83
N GLU A 348 37.77 55.70 11.64
CA GLU A 348 38.22 54.70 12.62
C GLU A 348 37.63 53.33 12.30
N ILE A 349 38.49 52.33 12.12
CA ILE A 349 38.10 50.92 11.90
C ILE A 349 38.46 50.13 13.16
N ASP A 350 37.46 49.47 13.73
CA ASP A 350 37.58 48.70 14.97
C ASP A 350 37.55 47.19 14.68
N PHE A 351 38.69 46.52 14.90
CA PHE A 351 38.87 45.08 14.71
C PHE A 351 38.77 44.27 16.02
N ASP A 352 38.22 44.83 17.11
CA ASP A 352 38.15 44.10 18.38
C ASP A 352 37.32 42.80 18.27
N ASN A 353 37.96 41.66 18.56
CA ASN A 353 37.38 40.31 18.46
C ASN A 353 36.72 40.03 17.09
N ARG A 354 37.33 40.49 15.99
CA ARG A 354 36.80 40.41 14.62
C ARG A 354 37.85 39.91 13.62
N PRO A 355 37.48 39.09 12.64
CA PRO A 355 38.40 38.69 11.58
C PRO A 355 38.80 39.86 10.69
N VAL A 356 39.99 39.74 10.10
CA VAL A 356 40.51 40.62 9.05
C VAL A 356 40.95 39.77 7.86
N VAL A 357 40.47 40.11 6.65
CA VAL A 357 40.66 39.35 5.42
C VAL A 357 41.30 40.25 4.35
N ALA A 358 42.22 39.70 3.54
CA ALA A 358 42.80 40.44 2.41
C ALA A 358 41.75 40.65 1.32
N GLY A 359 41.50 41.89 0.92
CA GLY A 359 40.37 42.30 0.09
C GLY A 359 39.15 42.82 0.86
N ASP A 360 39.23 42.95 2.19
CA ASP A 360 38.29 43.76 2.97
C ASP A 360 38.47 45.25 2.64
N TYR A 361 37.42 45.91 2.17
CA TYR A 361 37.42 47.36 2.00
C TYR A 361 36.14 48.02 2.52
N TRP A 362 36.26 49.29 2.89
CA TRP A 362 35.15 50.14 3.30
C TRP A 362 35.10 51.39 2.41
N LEU A 363 33.88 51.90 2.19
CA LEU A 363 33.65 53.08 1.36
C LEU A 363 33.03 54.22 2.16
N ILE A 364 33.55 55.42 1.94
CA ILE A 364 33.02 56.68 2.44
C ILE A 364 32.58 57.51 1.23
N GLU A 365 31.28 57.73 1.10
CA GLU A 365 30.70 58.60 0.08
C GLU A 365 30.99 60.06 0.43
N MET A 366 31.53 60.80 -0.54
CA MET A 366 31.79 62.23 -0.44
C MET A 366 30.94 62.97 -1.48
N ARG A 367 30.15 63.96 -1.01
CA ARG A 367 29.22 64.74 -1.84
C ARG A 367 29.19 66.20 -1.38
N ARG A 368 29.89 67.07 -2.11
CA ARG A 368 30.08 68.50 -1.77
C ARG A 368 28.80 69.29 -1.48
N PHE A 369 27.67 68.87 -2.04
CA PHE A 369 26.37 69.55 -1.93
C PHE A 369 25.27 68.70 -1.28
N ALA A 370 25.63 67.60 -0.59
CA ALA A 370 24.68 66.84 0.22
C ALA A 370 24.51 67.47 1.61
N GLU A 371 23.38 67.18 2.25
CA GLU A 371 23.11 67.54 3.66
C GLU A 371 24.11 66.90 4.64
N THR A 372 24.69 65.77 4.25
CA THR A 372 25.80 65.11 4.95
C THR A 372 26.95 64.90 3.95
N PRO A 373 27.94 65.82 3.88
CA PRO A 373 28.95 65.80 2.82
C PRO A 373 29.94 64.61 2.88
N VAL A 374 30.11 63.99 4.05
CA VAL A 374 30.95 62.81 4.29
C VAL A 374 30.09 61.75 4.97
N ARG A 375 29.93 60.58 4.34
CA ARG A 375 29.05 59.51 4.83
C ARG A 375 29.69 58.13 4.66
N VAL A 376 29.75 57.33 5.74
CA VAL A 376 30.04 55.89 5.63
C VAL A 376 28.93 55.23 4.81
N VAL A 377 29.30 54.51 3.73
CA VAL A 377 28.34 53.76 2.90
C VAL A 377 27.76 52.60 3.70
N GLN A 378 28.63 51.81 4.34
CA GLN A 378 28.28 50.70 5.23
C GLN A 378 29.37 50.54 6.31
N PRO A 379 29.03 50.33 7.61
CA PRO A 379 30.05 50.23 8.67
C PRO A 379 30.89 48.95 8.63
N ILE A 380 30.30 47.80 8.28
CA ILE A 380 31.02 46.54 8.03
C ILE A 380 31.65 46.56 6.62
N PRO A 381 32.70 45.78 6.33
CA PRO A 381 33.34 45.79 5.02
C PRO A 381 32.35 45.45 3.89
N LEU A 382 32.61 46.08 2.74
CA LEU A 382 32.03 45.79 1.43
C LEU A 382 32.98 44.91 0.59
N GLY A 383 33.94 44.27 1.27
CA GLY A 383 35.01 43.47 0.71
C GLY A 383 34.57 42.21 -0.03
N ILE A 384 35.57 41.47 -0.51
CA ILE A 384 35.36 40.19 -1.17
C ILE A 384 34.61 39.25 -0.22
N ARG A 385 33.51 38.67 -0.72
CA ARG A 385 32.77 37.63 -0.02
C ARG A 385 33.14 36.26 -0.59
N HIS A 386 33.73 35.44 0.26
CA HIS A 386 34.10 34.06 -0.02
C HIS A 386 32.94 33.10 0.31
N HIS A 387 32.60 32.26 -0.66
CA HIS A 387 31.63 31.18 -0.55
C HIS A 387 32.36 29.85 -0.65
N TYR A 388 32.07 28.91 0.25
CA TYR A 388 32.86 27.69 0.38
C TYR A 388 32.03 26.44 0.07
N CYS A 389 32.64 25.49 -0.63
CA CYS A 389 32.10 24.14 -0.83
C CYS A 389 33.16 23.11 -0.41
N PRO A 390 33.03 22.44 0.74
CA PRO A 390 33.96 21.38 1.14
C PRO A 390 33.81 20.18 0.20
N LEU A 391 34.92 19.75 -0.39
CA LEU A 391 34.97 18.60 -1.27
C LEU A 391 35.16 17.32 -0.45
N PHE A 392 36.40 16.88 -0.29
CA PHE A 392 36.78 15.60 0.32
C PHE A 392 38.06 15.71 1.14
N ARG A 393 38.32 14.70 1.97
CA ARG A 393 39.52 14.60 2.81
C ARG A 393 40.71 13.97 2.07
N ILE A 394 41.90 14.34 2.51
CA ILE A 394 43.18 13.82 2.04
C ILE A 394 44.02 13.47 3.28
N SER A 395 44.31 12.18 3.45
CA SER A 395 45.28 11.71 4.43
C SER A 395 46.61 11.47 3.73
N ASN A 396 47.66 12.17 4.17
CA ASN A 396 49.05 11.91 3.74
C ASN A 396 49.24 11.86 2.21
N GLY A 397 48.63 12.83 1.52
CA GLY A 397 48.69 12.98 0.05
C GLY A 397 47.80 12.02 -0.75
N THR A 398 47.02 11.15 -0.08
CA THR A 398 46.06 10.24 -0.71
C THR A 398 44.64 10.67 -0.38
N VAL A 399 43.74 10.62 -1.37
CA VAL A 399 42.31 10.96 -1.18
C VAL A 399 41.62 9.87 -0.37
N GLU A 400 40.85 10.25 0.65
CA GLU A 400 40.08 9.31 1.46
C GLU A 400 38.81 8.83 0.76
N THR A 401 38.22 7.73 1.25
CA THR A 401 36.85 7.35 0.91
C THR A 401 35.86 8.36 1.48
N LEU A 402 34.89 8.80 0.68
CA LEU A 402 33.79 9.65 1.14
C LEU A 402 32.92 8.93 2.18
N SER A 403 32.27 9.70 3.06
CA SER A 403 31.03 9.23 3.70
C SER A 403 29.85 9.25 2.73
N ASP A 404 28.71 8.68 3.14
CA ASP A 404 27.43 8.85 2.44
C ASP A 404 27.08 10.34 2.28
N GLU A 405 27.11 11.14 3.35
CA GLU A 405 26.85 12.60 3.29
C GLU A 405 27.73 13.33 2.25
N GLU A 406 29.01 12.99 2.16
CA GLU A 406 29.93 13.59 1.19
C GLU A 406 29.67 13.08 -0.22
N THR A 407 29.31 11.81 -0.38
CA THR A 407 28.88 11.26 -1.68
C THR A 407 27.64 11.96 -2.19
N ARG A 408 26.64 12.16 -1.31
CA ARG A 408 25.40 12.91 -1.60
C ARG A 408 25.63 14.40 -1.87
N ARG A 409 26.69 15.00 -1.33
CA ARG A 409 27.06 16.41 -1.57
C ARG A 409 27.82 16.61 -2.89
N LEU A 410 28.65 15.64 -3.30
CA LEU A 410 29.50 15.75 -4.49
C LEU A 410 28.91 15.12 -5.74
N SER A 411 27.99 14.18 -5.59
CA SER A 411 27.10 13.74 -6.67
C SER A 411 26.03 14.82 -6.89
N PHE A 412 25.92 15.33 -8.12
CA PHE A 412 25.06 16.48 -8.44
C PHE A 412 23.95 16.10 -9.44
N PRO A 413 22.98 15.24 -9.07
CA PRO A 413 21.83 14.94 -9.91
C PRO A 413 20.86 16.12 -9.97
N THR A 414 20.03 16.18 -11.02
CA THR A 414 18.94 17.16 -11.07
C THR A 414 17.87 16.80 -10.04
N LEU A 415 17.00 17.75 -9.66
CA LEU A 415 15.87 17.47 -8.77
C LEU A 415 14.86 16.46 -9.36
N ALA A 416 14.88 16.22 -10.67
CA ALA A 416 14.04 15.21 -11.32
C ALA A 416 14.66 13.80 -11.28
N ASP A 417 15.99 13.71 -11.14
CA ASP A 417 16.77 12.47 -11.21
C ASP A 417 17.38 12.05 -9.85
N LEU A 418 17.01 12.72 -8.75
CA LEU A 418 17.54 12.48 -7.40
C LEU A 418 17.16 11.07 -6.89
N PRO A 419 18.13 10.13 -6.73
CA PRO A 419 17.82 8.77 -6.30
C PRO A 419 17.57 8.70 -4.78
N ALA A 420 16.92 7.63 -4.31
CA ALA A 420 16.65 7.42 -2.88
C ALA A 420 17.93 7.40 -2.02
N SER A 421 19.04 6.89 -2.56
CA SER A 421 20.36 6.92 -1.90
C SER A 421 20.96 8.32 -1.78
N HIS A 422 20.33 9.35 -2.34
CA HIS A 422 20.75 10.75 -2.20
C HIS A 422 19.81 11.57 -1.32
N ILE A 423 18.78 10.93 -0.74
CA ILE A 423 17.88 11.52 0.24
C ILE A 423 18.33 11.06 1.63
N ALA A 424 18.67 12.02 2.50
CA ALA A 424 19.05 11.73 3.88
C ALA A 424 17.89 11.11 4.67
N PHE A 425 18.19 10.19 5.58
CA PHE A 425 17.19 9.55 6.44
C PHE A 425 17.45 9.87 7.92
N ASP A 426 16.49 10.54 8.58
CA ASP A 426 16.52 10.75 10.03
C ASP A 426 15.92 9.52 10.73
N ASN A 427 16.81 8.62 11.17
CA ASN A 427 16.46 7.29 11.66
C ASN A 427 15.85 7.32 13.08
N GLY A 428 14.59 7.78 13.16
CA GLY A 428 13.79 7.75 14.39
C GLY A 428 13.37 6.34 14.85
N CYS A 429 13.80 5.27 14.19
CA CYS A 429 13.45 3.90 14.55
C CYS A 429 14.59 2.89 14.25
N SER A 430 15.73 3.06 14.93
CA SER A 430 16.90 2.17 14.79
C SER A 430 16.67 0.69 15.15
N LYS A 431 15.48 0.32 15.66
CA LYS A 431 15.07 -1.08 15.77
C LYS A 431 14.62 -1.71 14.45
N LEU A 432 14.30 -0.90 13.44
CA LEU A 432 13.71 -1.31 12.17
C LEU A 432 14.62 -0.98 10.98
N TYR A 433 15.38 0.11 11.07
CA TYR A 433 16.29 0.57 10.01
C TYR A 433 17.77 0.47 10.41
N ASP A 434 18.07 -0.13 11.57
CA ASP A 434 19.40 -0.25 12.19
C ASP A 434 20.18 1.08 12.18
N ASP A 435 21.22 1.18 11.34
CA ASP A 435 22.16 2.28 11.19
C ASP A 435 21.98 3.14 9.92
N ALA A 436 20.94 2.88 9.10
CA ALA A 436 20.74 3.51 7.79
C ALA A 436 20.85 5.05 7.78
N GLU A 437 21.70 5.60 6.90
CA GLU A 437 21.99 7.02 6.76
C GLU A 437 21.17 7.69 5.62
N ASN A 438 20.73 6.91 4.63
CA ASN A 438 19.93 7.35 3.49
C ASN A 438 18.64 6.52 3.27
N VAL A 439 17.74 7.03 2.43
CA VAL A 439 16.42 6.42 2.20
C VAL A 439 16.50 5.10 1.41
N GLN A 440 17.56 4.87 0.62
CA GLN A 440 17.74 3.57 -0.03
C GLN A 440 18.06 2.47 0.98
N GLU A 441 19.00 2.72 1.88
CA GLU A 441 19.33 1.79 2.97
C GLU A 441 18.11 1.52 3.86
N ALA A 442 17.30 2.53 4.17
CA ALA A 442 16.06 2.35 4.92
C ALA A 442 15.02 1.48 4.19
N LEU A 443 14.98 1.50 2.85
CA LEU A 443 14.13 0.62 2.04
C LEU A 443 14.71 -0.80 1.92
N ASP A 444 16.03 -0.92 1.80
CA ASP A 444 16.73 -2.21 1.74
C ASP A 444 16.57 -2.95 3.08
N ARG A 445 16.73 -2.25 4.21
CA ARG A 445 16.44 -2.77 5.56
C ARG A 445 14.99 -3.23 5.75
N LEU A 446 14.01 -2.60 5.07
CA LEU A 446 12.62 -3.09 5.08
C LEU A 446 12.42 -4.36 4.22
N CYS A 447 13.26 -4.57 3.21
CA CYS A 447 13.25 -5.79 2.38
C CYS A 447 13.98 -6.95 3.07
N ASP A 448 14.95 -6.66 3.93
CA ASP A 448 15.72 -7.63 4.72
C ASP A 448 14.98 -8.19 5.95
N ILE A 449 13.76 -7.71 6.28
CA ILE A 449 13.00 -8.17 7.45
C ILE A 449 12.54 -9.63 7.27
N GLU A 450 13.10 -10.53 8.08
CA GLU A 450 12.63 -11.91 8.17
C GLU A 450 11.54 -12.05 9.25
N ALA A 451 10.80 -13.17 9.22
CA ALA A 451 9.85 -13.49 10.30
C ALA A 451 10.54 -13.73 11.66
N ALA A 452 11.87 -13.85 11.70
CA ALA A 452 12.65 -13.99 12.93
C ALA A 452 12.75 -12.66 13.70
N ASP A 453 12.66 -11.53 13.01
CA ASP A 453 12.75 -10.18 13.60
C ASP A 453 11.39 -9.68 14.12
N ILE A 454 10.31 -10.32 13.69
CA ILE A 454 8.94 -10.00 14.10
C ILE A 454 8.64 -10.68 15.45
N ALA A 455 8.58 -9.87 16.51
CA ALA A 455 8.23 -10.32 17.85
C ALA A 455 6.83 -10.97 17.90
N PHE A 456 6.71 -12.06 18.67
CA PHE A 456 5.49 -12.85 18.82
C PHE A 456 5.14 -12.99 20.32
N ASP A 457 3.85 -12.83 20.66
CA ASP A 457 3.35 -13.01 22.03
C ASP A 457 2.60 -14.34 22.13
N PRO A 458 3.14 -15.37 22.82
CA PRO A 458 2.52 -16.69 22.92
C PRO A 458 1.43 -16.77 24.00
N SER A 459 1.09 -15.68 24.70
CA SER A 459 0.24 -15.71 25.91
C SER A 459 -1.17 -16.28 25.71
N ASP A 460 -1.77 -16.11 24.53
CA ASP A 460 -3.08 -16.69 24.18
C ASP A 460 -3.01 -18.17 23.73
N CYS A 461 -1.82 -18.70 23.38
CA CYS A 461 -1.67 -20.10 22.95
C CYS A 461 -0.38 -20.80 23.46
N PRO A 462 -0.10 -20.78 24.78
CA PRO A 462 1.18 -21.26 25.35
C PRO A 462 1.40 -22.77 25.23
N ARG A 463 0.41 -23.55 24.76
CA ARG A 463 0.54 -24.99 24.50
C ARG A 463 1.11 -25.35 23.13
N LEU A 464 1.01 -24.46 22.15
CA LEU A 464 1.55 -24.67 20.79
C LEU A 464 2.92 -24.00 20.61
N PHE A 465 3.09 -22.83 21.22
CA PHE A 465 4.24 -21.94 21.04
C PHE A 465 4.99 -21.68 22.36
N ASP A 466 5.13 -22.72 23.19
CA ASP A 466 5.75 -22.62 24.50
C ASP A 466 7.23 -22.21 24.38
N ASN A 467 7.65 -21.13 25.06
CA ASN A 467 8.99 -20.50 24.96
C ASN A 467 9.32 -19.94 23.55
N THR A 468 8.37 -19.26 22.90
CA THR A 468 8.53 -18.67 21.56
C THR A 468 8.36 -17.15 21.58
N ASP A 469 9.42 -16.40 21.27
CA ASP A 469 9.43 -14.93 21.35
C ASP A 469 9.35 -14.23 19.96
N ASN A 470 9.44 -14.97 18.86
CA ASN A 470 9.41 -14.47 17.48
C ASN A 470 8.52 -15.33 16.56
N LEU A 471 8.10 -14.75 15.42
CA LEU A 471 7.15 -15.38 14.50
C LEU A 471 7.76 -16.57 13.73
N GLN A 472 9.05 -16.53 13.38
CA GLN A 472 9.73 -17.62 12.68
C GLN A 472 9.77 -18.91 13.52
N ASP A 473 10.11 -18.81 14.81
CA ASP A 473 10.10 -19.97 15.71
C ASP A 473 8.66 -20.48 15.96
N ALA A 474 7.65 -19.60 15.92
CA ALA A 474 6.25 -20.00 16.00
C ALA A 474 5.82 -20.82 14.77
N LEU A 475 6.17 -20.36 13.57
CA LEU A 475 5.95 -21.09 12.32
C LEU A 475 6.73 -22.41 12.27
N ILE A 476 7.99 -22.42 12.73
CA ILE A 476 8.80 -23.63 12.87
C ILE A 476 8.18 -24.62 13.87
N ASN A 477 7.54 -24.14 14.95
CA ASN A 477 6.83 -24.99 15.90
C ASN A 477 5.52 -25.55 15.31
N LEU A 478 4.79 -24.76 14.51
CA LEU A 478 3.63 -25.22 13.74
C LEU A 478 4.01 -26.32 12.73
N CYS A 479 5.10 -26.14 11.99
CA CYS A 479 5.61 -27.11 11.01
C CYS A 479 6.12 -28.44 11.61
N LYS A 480 6.16 -28.59 12.94
CA LYS A 480 6.45 -29.86 13.63
C LYS A 480 5.19 -30.71 13.88
N VAL A 481 4.01 -30.23 13.50
CA VAL A 481 2.73 -30.93 13.60
C VAL A 481 2.44 -31.71 12.30
N ASP A 482 1.98 -32.96 12.42
CA ASP A 482 1.71 -33.83 11.27
C ASP A 482 0.26 -33.70 10.77
N PHE A 483 0.10 -33.16 9.56
CA PHE A 483 -1.18 -32.90 8.89
C PHE A 483 -1.45 -33.82 7.67
N GLY A 484 -0.92 -35.06 7.67
CA GLY A 484 -1.01 -36.00 6.54
C GLY A 484 -2.36 -36.09 5.80
N THR A 485 -2.33 -35.95 4.47
CA THR A 485 -3.48 -35.76 3.57
C THR A 485 -4.51 -36.90 3.51
N ASP A 486 -4.20 -38.10 4.02
CA ASP A 486 -5.16 -39.22 4.05
C ASP A 486 -6.45 -38.87 4.82
N ARG A 487 -6.33 -38.05 5.88
CA ARG A 487 -7.50 -37.55 6.64
C ARG A 487 -8.35 -36.58 5.82
N LEU A 488 -7.73 -35.77 4.95
CA LEU A 488 -8.43 -34.88 4.04
C LEU A 488 -9.15 -35.67 2.92
N LEU A 489 -8.51 -36.70 2.38
CA LEU A 489 -9.14 -37.59 1.39
C LEU A 489 -10.34 -38.34 1.99
N ARG A 490 -10.30 -38.70 3.27
CA ARG A 490 -11.47 -39.22 4.00
C ARG A 490 -12.60 -38.20 4.14
N LEU A 491 -12.29 -36.91 4.32
CA LEU A 491 -13.31 -35.85 4.36
C LEU A 491 -13.97 -35.64 2.98
N LEU A 492 -13.23 -35.85 1.89
CA LEU A 492 -13.68 -35.64 0.50
C LEU A 492 -14.40 -36.86 -0.11
N HIS A 493 -13.91 -38.08 0.11
CA HIS A 493 -14.37 -39.29 -0.58
C HIS A 493 -15.14 -40.29 0.31
N ASP A 494 -15.26 -40.03 1.62
CA ASP A 494 -15.74 -40.98 2.65
C ASP A 494 -14.91 -42.28 2.68
N TRP A 495 -15.37 -43.33 2.00
CA TRP A 495 -14.64 -44.56 1.71
C TRP A 495 -15.23 -45.25 0.47
N GLY A 496 -14.40 -45.96 -0.30
CA GLY A 496 -14.80 -46.54 -1.58
C GLY A 496 -13.66 -46.69 -2.58
N VAL A 497 -13.99 -46.80 -3.87
CA VAL A 497 -13.01 -46.62 -4.95
C VAL A 497 -12.90 -45.13 -5.26
N VAL A 498 -11.70 -44.57 -5.06
CA VAL A 498 -11.41 -43.15 -5.31
C VAL A 498 -11.35 -42.90 -6.81
N CYS A 499 -10.54 -43.68 -7.53
CA CYS A 499 -10.40 -43.63 -8.98
C CYS A 499 -10.19 -45.04 -9.58
N GLY A 500 -10.54 -45.24 -10.84
CA GLY A 500 -10.31 -46.49 -11.56
C GLY A 500 -11.06 -47.72 -11.00
N VAL A 501 -10.33 -48.84 -10.86
CA VAL A 501 -10.78 -50.17 -10.43
C VAL A 501 -12.11 -50.60 -11.05
N ILE A 502 -12.08 -50.96 -12.34
CA ILE A 502 -13.26 -51.45 -13.10
C ILE A 502 -13.14 -52.96 -13.29
N PRO A 503 -13.92 -53.80 -12.58
CA PRO A 503 -13.91 -55.25 -12.79
C PRO A 503 -14.64 -55.62 -14.10
N THR A 504 -14.00 -56.48 -14.88
CA THR A 504 -14.46 -56.97 -16.19
C THR A 504 -14.45 -58.49 -16.21
N ARG A 505 -15.44 -59.10 -16.88
CA ARG A 505 -15.49 -60.55 -17.12
C ARG A 505 -14.48 -60.92 -18.21
N VAL A 506 -13.69 -61.98 -18.00
CA VAL A 506 -12.76 -62.46 -19.03
C VAL A 506 -13.52 -63.37 -20.02
N ALA A 507 -13.40 -63.08 -21.31
CA ALA A 507 -14.04 -63.89 -22.35
C ALA A 507 -13.53 -65.34 -22.31
N ASN A 508 -14.44 -66.30 -22.47
CA ASN A 508 -14.19 -67.75 -22.41
C ASN A 508 -13.64 -68.30 -21.08
N GLN A 509 -13.64 -67.52 -20.00
CA GLN A 509 -13.33 -67.99 -18.64
C GLN A 509 -14.54 -67.77 -17.72
N ALA A 510 -15.05 -68.83 -17.11
CA ALA A 510 -16.34 -68.82 -16.41
C ALA A 510 -16.27 -68.21 -15.00
N SER A 511 -15.17 -68.44 -14.29
CA SER A 511 -14.92 -68.02 -12.90
C SER A 511 -13.95 -66.84 -12.76
N THR A 512 -13.42 -66.32 -13.87
CA THR A 512 -12.29 -65.38 -13.87
C THR A 512 -12.72 -63.95 -14.17
N ILE A 513 -12.27 -63.03 -13.32
CA ILE A 513 -12.46 -61.59 -13.43
C ILE A 513 -11.12 -60.89 -13.61
N ARG A 514 -11.13 -59.69 -14.19
CA ARG A 514 -9.97 -58.80 -14.27
C ARG A 514 -10.39 -57.38 -13.94
N TYR A 515 -9.75 -56.75 -12.96
CA TYR A 515 -9.97 -55.34 -12.65
C TYR A 515 -8.81 -54.46 -13.15
N SER A 516 -9.14 -53.24 -13.57
CA SER A 516 -8.15 -52.21 -13.91
C SER A 516 -7.39 -51.74 -12.67
N ALA A 517 -6.29 -51.04 -12.89
CA ALA A 517 -5.65 -50.26 -11.84
C ALA A 517 -6.57 -49.10 -11.37
N GLY A 518 -6.21 -48.48 -10.25
CA GLY A 518 -6.90 -47.36 -9.63
C GLY A 518 -6.44 -47.18 -8.18
N ALA A 519 -7.24 -46.51 -7.35
CA ALA A 519 -6.99 -46.37 -5.92
C ALA A 519 -8.27 -46.59 -5.10
N ILE A 520 -8.11 -47.16 -3.90
CA ILE A 520 -9.20 -47.35 -2.92
C ILE A 520 -8.87 -46.66 -1.60
N LEU A 521 -9.93 -46.24 -0.90
CA LEU A 521 -9.89 -45.65 0.42
C LEU A 521 -10.78 -46.50 1.33
N ASP A 522 -10.21 -47.05 2.40
CA ASP A 522 -10.94 -47.98 3.28
C ASP A 522 -11.74 -47.28 4.38
N ARG A 523 -12.51 -48.06 5.16
CA ARG A 523 -13.31 -47.53 6.29
C ARG A 523 -12.47 -46.96 7.44
N ALA A 524 -11.18 -47.27 7.54
CA ALA A 524 -10.25 -46.65 8.48
C ALA A 524 -9.70 -45.31 7.97
N GLY A 525 -9.87 -45.00 6.68
CA GLY A 525 -9.30 -43.82 6.03
C GLY A 525 -7.89 -44.06 5.50
N VAL A 526 -7.50 -45.31 5.28
CA VAL A 526 -6.23 -45.68 4.65
C VAL A 526 -6.42 -45.69 3.14
N LEU A 527 -5.64 -44.88 2.43
CA LEU A 527 -5.55 -44.90 0.97
C LEU A 527 -4.59 -46.01 0.52
N ALA A 528 -4.92 -46.71 -0.57
CA ALA A 528 -3.98 -47.62 -1.23
C ALA A 528 -4.21 -47.69 -2.75
N ASP A 529 -3.10 -47.72 -3.50
CA ASP A 529 -3.11 -48.01 -4.93
C ASP A 529 -3.48 -49.48 -5.20
N VAL A 530 -4.36 -49.68 -6.18
CA VAL A 530 -4.77 -50.99 -6.66
C VAL A 530 -4.07 -51.26 -8.01
N PRO A 531 -3.18 -52.26 -8.10
CA PRO A 531 -2.63 -52.69 -9.38
C PRO A 531 -3.70 -53.44 -10.21
N ALA A 532 -3.57 -53.39 -11.53
CA ALA A 532 -4.42 -54.19 -12.42
C ALA A 532 -4.09 -55.68 -12.29
N ASP A 533 -5.10 -56.52 -12.01
CA ASP A 533 -4.91 -57.95 -11.74
C ASP A 533 -6.07 -58.81 -12.28
N THR A 534 -5.85 -60.12 -12.36
CA THR A 534 -6.79 -61.13 -12.90
C THR A 534 -7.00 -62.27 -11.90
N VAL A 535 -8.17 -62.30 -11.25
CA VAL A 535 -8.50 -63.21 -10.15
C VAL A 535 -9.47 -64.30 -10.61
N ASP A 536 -9.14 -65.55 -10.28
CA ASP A 536 -10.02 -66.71 -10.45
C ASP A 536 -10.80 -66.97 -9.15
N LEU A 537 -12.10 -66.66 -9.16
CA LEU A 537 -12.94 -66.64 -7.98
C LEU A 537 -13.11 -68.02 -7.33
N SER A 538 -13.00 -69.10 -8.09
CA SER A 538 -13.05 -70.48 -7.55
C SER A 538 -11.90 -70.78 -6.57
N LYS A 539 -10.82 -69.99 -6.56
CA LYS A 539 -9.69 -70.13 -5.61
C LYS A 539 -9.95 -69.50 -4.25
N LEU A 540 -10.99 -68.68 -4.10
CA LEU A 540 -11.31 -68.01 -2.82
C LEU A 540 -12.11 -68.91 -1.88
N PHE A 541 -12.77 -69.96 -2.39
CA PHE A 541 -13.55 -70.90 -1.59
C PHE A 541 -12.73 -71.53 -0.44
N GLY A 542 -13.28 -71.49 0.78
CA GLY A 542 -12.64 -72.10 1.96
C GLY A 542 -11.44 -71.31 2.52
N THR A 543 -11.16 -70.12 1.99
CA THR A 543 -10.11 -69.21 2.50
C THR A 543 -10.73 -68.10 3.37
N ARG A 544 -9.88 -67.33 4.07
CA ARG A 544 -10.31 -66.11 4.80
C ARG A 544 -10.87 -64.98 3.90
N PHE A 545 -10.87 -65.18 2.59
CA PHE A 545 -11.35 -64.22 1.60
C PHE A 545 -12.82 -64.44 1.21
N PHE A 546 -13.46 -65.52 1.69
CA PHE A 546 -14.83 -65.90 1.35
C PHE A 546 -15.73 -65.85 2.59
N HIS A 547 -16.66 -64.89 2.63
CA HIS A 547 -17.46 -64.53 3.82
C HIS A 547 -18.88 -65.13 3.84
N PHE A 548 -19.14 -66.23 3.14
CA PHE A 548 -20.45 -66.91 3.17
C PHE A 548 -20.37 -68.18 4.02
N GLU A 549 -21.39 -68.40 4.87
CA GLU A 549 -21.47 -69.57 5.77
C GLU A 549 -21.34 -70.92 5.05
N ASN A 550 -21.89 -71.01 3.83
CA ASN A 550 -21.90 -72.23 3.03
C ASN A 550 -22.08 -71.91 1.53
N ARG A 551 -21.78 -72.90 0.68
CA ARG A 551 -21.84 -72.77 -0.80
C ARG A 551 -23.28 -72.66 -1.35
N GLU A 552 -24.28 -73.18 -0.66
CA GLU A 552 -25.69 -73.16 -1.11
C GLU A 552 -26.28 -71.75 -0.99
N LEU A 553 -26.02 -71.08 0.14
CA LEU A 553 -26.36 -69.67 0.35
C LEU A 553 -25.64 -68.78 -0.67
N PHE A 554 -24.36 -69.06 -0.95
CA PHE A 554 -23.58 -68.35 -1.97
C PHE A 554 -24.16 -68.53 -3.39
N ASP A 555 -24.48 -69.75 -3.83
CA ASP A 555 -25.13 -69.98 -5.14
C ASP A 555 -26.49 -69.27 -5.23
N LYS A 556 -27.31 -69.35 -4.18
CA LYS A 556 -28.60 -68.66 -4.10
C LYS A 556 -28.46 -67.14 -4.25
N GLN A 557 -27.49 -66.52 -3.57
CA GLN A 557 -27.23 -65.09 -3.69
C GLN A 557 -26.58 -64.72 -5.03
N LEU A 558 -25.72 -65.58 -5.60
CA LEU A 558 -25.09 -65.37 -6.90
C LEU A 558 -26.12 -65.39 -8.03
N ARG A 559 -27.11 -66.29 -7.99
CA ARG A 559 -28.24 -66.32 -8.93
C ARG A 559 -29.18 -65.10 -8.82
N ALA A 560 -29.12 -64.39 -7.69
CA ALA A 560 -29.91 -63.20 -7.39
C ALA A 560 -29.14 -61.87 -7.56
N GLY A 561 -27.87 -61.91 -8.00
CA GLY A 561 -27.04 -60.71 -8.14
C GLY A 561 -26.67 -60.04 -6.80
N GLN A 562 -26.69 -60.80 -5.70
CA GLN A 562 -26.51 -60.28 -4.33
C GLN A 562 -25.09 -60.49 -3.76
N VAL A 563 -24.20 -61.17 -4.51
CA VAL A 563 -22.79 -61.35 -4.12
C VAL A 563 -22.00 -60.08 -4.41
N CYS A 564 -21.34 -59.52 -3.39
CA CYS A 564 -20.35 -58.46 -3.55
C CYS A 564 -18.98 -59.05 -3.89
N LEU A 565 -18.36 -58.51 -4.95
CA LEU A 565 -16.91 -58.52 -5.11
C LEU A 565 -16.35 -57.32 -4.35
N ALA A 566 -15.38 -57.54 -3.47
CA ALA A 566 -14.76 -56.50 -2.66
C ALA A 566 -13.23 -56.61 -2.61
N LEU A 567 -12.57 -55.51 -2.26
CA LEU A 567 -11.14 -55.44 -1.99
C LEU A 567 -10.90 -55.08 -0.52
N ALA A 568 -9.73 -55.39 0.03
CA ALA A 568 -9.28 -54.93 1.34
C ALA A 568 -7.79 -54.60 1.32
N ILE A 569 -7.35 -53.70 2.21
CA ILE A 569 -5.93 -53.37 2.41
C ILE A 569 -5.38 -54.31 3.49
N GLY A 570 -4.52 -55.25 3.08
CA GLY A 570 -3.88 -56.23 3.95
C GLY A 570 -2.54 -55.76 4.53
N GLU A 571 -1.90 -56.64 5.30
CA GLU A 571 -0.61 -56.36 5.94
C GLU A 571 0.49 -55.99 4.92
N ALA A 572 1.18 -54.88 5.20
CA ALA A 572 2.12 -54.19 4.31
C ALA A 572 1.48 -53.67 2.99
N GLY A 573 0.23 -53.21 3.06
CA GLY A 573 -0.42 -52.44 1.97
C GLY A 573 -0.85 -53.27 0.75
N ARG A 574 -0.84 -54.60 0.84
CA ARG A 574 -1.22 -55.47 -0.28
C ARG A 574 -2.73 -55.58 -0.41
N ILE A 575 -3.24 -55.45 -1.63
CA ILE A 575 -4.66 -55.54 -1.93
C ILE A 575 -5.12 -56.99 -1.94
N GLU A 576 -6.17 -57.30 -1.18
CA GLU A 576 -6.75 -58.63 -1.02
C GLU A 576 -8.15 -58.67 -1.64
N THR A 577 -8.44 -59.64 -2.53
CA THR A 577 -9.78 -59.78 -3.16
C THR A 577 -10.68 -60.70 -2.35
N HIS A 578 -11.88 -60.23 -2.02
CA HIS A 578 -12.88 -60.90 -1.21
C HIS A 578 -14.20 -61.13 -1.97
N LEU A 579 -14.93 -62.16 -1.53
CA LEU A 579 -16.34 -62.40 -1.85
C LEU A 579 -17.18 -62.34 -0.56
N ALA A 580 -18.19 -61.49 -0.53
CA ALA A 580 -19.05 -61.28 0.64
C ALA A 580 -20.53 -61.05 0.28
N PRO A 581 -21.47 -61.39 1.17
CA PRO A 581 -22.87 -60.94 1.07
C PRO A 581 -22.96 -59.43 1.36
N LYS A 582 -24.07 -58.78 0.99
CA LYS A 582 -24.19 -57.30 1.06
C LYS A 582 -24.03 -56.73 2.47
N ASP A 583 -24.65 -57.36 3.46
CA ASP A 583 -24.57 -56.99 4.89
C ASP A 583 -23.13 -56.98 5.41
N ILE A 584 -22.31 -57.98 5.06
CA ILE A 584 -20.90 -58.01 5.44
C ILE A 584 -20.07 -57.01 4.62
N ALA A 585 -20.30 -56.94 3.31
CA ALA A 585 -19.51 -56.09 2.40
C ALA A 585 -19.72 -54.58 2.59
N PHE A 586 -20.91 -54.17 3.02
CA PHE A 586 -21.23 -52.77 3.28
C PHE A 586 -20.91 -52.35 4.72
N GLY A 587 -20.71 -53.31 5.63
CA GLY A 587 -20.52 -53.08 7.07
C GLY A 587 -21.82 -52.66 7.79
N PRO A 588 -21.74 -52.17 9.05
CA PRO A 588 -22.92 -51.68 9.76
C PRO A 588 -23.62 -50.56 8.97
N ASP A 589 -24.95 -50.55 9.05
CA ASP A 589 -25.82 -49.66 8.27
C ASP A 589 -25.42 -48.19 8.41
N GLN A 590 -25.44 -47.49 7.26
CA GLN A 590 -25.08 -46.09 7.13
C GLN A 590 -26.16 -45.44 6.25
N PRO A 591 -26.96 -44.49 6.77
CA PRO A 591 -28.04 -43.90 6.01
C PRO A 591 -27.51 -43.02 4.88
N THR A 592 -28.15 -43.10 3.72
CA THR A 592 -27.95 -42.20 2.59
C THR A 592 -28.77 -40.91 2.75
N LEU A 593 -28.39 -39.85 2.04
CA LEU A 593 -29.15 -38.59 2.01
C LEU A 593 -30.64 -38.81 1.69
N LEU A 594 -30.93 -39.63 0.67
CA LEU A 594 -32.31 -39.97 0.27
C LEU A 594 -33.08 -40.73 1.35
N SER A 595 -32.43 -41.63 2.10
CA SER A 595 -33.10 -42.34 3.20
C SER A 595 -33.40 -41.43 4.40
N VAL A 596 -32.50 -40.51 4.78
CA VAL A 596 -32.78 -39.54 5.87
C VAL A 596 -33.91 -38.60 5.48
N PHE A 597 -33.92 -38.15 4.21
CA PHE A 597 -34.99 -37.29 3.70
C PHE A 597 -36.36 -38.01 3.64
N ASN A 598 -36.40 -39.26 3.17
CA ASN A 598 -37.63 -40.05 3.16
C ASN A 598 -38.14 -40.31 4.58
N GLU A 599 -37.24 -40.63 5.52
CA GLU A 599 -37.57 -40.79 6.95
C GLU A 599 -38.17 -39.48 7.54
N CYS A 600 -37.64 -38.31 7.16
CA CYS A 600 -38.20 -37.01 7.57
C CYS A 600 -39.61 -36.78 7.01
N ARG A 601 -39.88 -37.17 5.75
CA ARG A 601 -41.21 -37.06 5.11
C ARG A 601 -42.24 -38.05 5.67
N GLU A 602 -41.84 -39.27 5.99
CA GLU A 602 -42.70 -40.25 6.65
C GLU A 602 -43.09 -39.81 8.06
N GLN A 603 -42.21 -39.07 8.74
CA GLN A 603 -42.50 -38.44 10.04
C GLN A 603 -43.29 -37.12 9.93
N LYS A 604 -43.16 -36.37 8.82
CA LYS A 604 -43.81 -35.06 8.59
C LYS A 604 -44.49 -35.00 7.20
N PRO A 605 -45.69 -35.59 7.02
CA PRO A 605 -46.38 -35.59 5.73
C PRO A 605 -46.86 -34.19 5.31
N PRO A 606 -46.92 -33.87 3.99
CA PRO A 606 -47.41 -32.58 3.48
C PRO A 606 -48.90 -32.37 3.75
N PHE A 607 -49.32 -31.11 3.84
CA PHE A 607 -50.72 -30.72 4.01
C PHE A 607 -51.47 -30.67 2.67
N ASP A 608 -52.46 -31.56 2.51
CA ASP A 608 -53.42 -31.48 1.41
C ASP A 608 -54.71 -30.80 1.92
N PRO A 609 -55.06 -29.59 1.43
CA PRO A 609 -56.20 -28.83 1.90
C PRO A 609 -57.57 -29.37 1.42
N LYS A 610 -57.62 -30.47 0.66
CA LYS A 610 -58.83 -31.28 0.30
C LYS A 610 -60.16 -30.53 0.37
N ASP A 611 -60.44 -29.71 -0.64
CA ASP A 611 -61.77 -29.11 -0.83
C ASP A 611 -62.22 -29.26 -2.28
N ASP A 612 -63.52 -29.49 -2.47
CA ASP A 612 -64.14 -29.67 -3.78
C ASP A 612 -64.88 -28.40 -4.21
N PHE A 613 -64.11 -27.46 -4.76
CA PHE A 613 -64.58 -26.24 -5.38
C PHE A 613 -65.74 -26.49 -6.37
N THR A 614 -65.81 -27.65 -7.04
CA THR A 614 -66.86 -27.93 -8.04
C THR A 614 -68.24 -28.13 -7.41
N THR A 615 -68.32 -28.52 -6.13
CA THR A 615 -69.59 -28.72 -5.41
C THR A 615 -70.20 -27.43 -4.87
N ARG A 616 -69.42 -26.34 -4.77
CA ARG A 616 -69.86 -25.06 -4.19
C ARG A 616 -70.82 -24.29 -5.11
N PRO A 617 -71.75 -23.47 -4.56
CA PRO A 617 -72.61 -22.59 -5.36
C PRO A 617 -71.81 -21.61 -6.22
N GLN A 618 -72.29 -21.30 -7.44
CA GLN A 618 -71.54 -20.47 -8.40
C GLN A 618 -71.03 -19.15 -7.81
N ALA A 619 -71.86 -18.40 -7.07
CA ALA A 619 -71.46 -17.13 -6.45
C ALA A 619 -70.43 -17.27 -5.31
N GLU A 620 -70.28 -18.46 -4.70
CA GLU A 620 -69.16 -18.75 -3.80
C GLU A 620 -67.90 -19.11 -4.60
N ARG A 621 -68.05 -19.83 -5.72
CA ARG A 621 -66.94 -20.14 -6.64
C ARG A 621 -66.34 -18.87 -7.24
N ASP A 622 -67.16 -17.96 -7.78
CA ASP A 622 -66.68 -16.68 -8.33
C ASP A 622 -65.96 -15.81 -7.27
N ALA A 623 -66.36 -15.91 -6.00
CA ALA A 623 -65.70 -15.20 -4.89
C ALA A 623 -64.37 -15.85 -4.48
N LEU A 624 -64.29 -17.19 -4.45
CA LEU A 624 -63.08 -17.93 -4.12
C LEU A 624 -62.09 -17.97 -5.30
N ASP A 625 -62.55 -18.01 -6.54
CA ASP A 625 -61.73 -17.87 -7.75
C ASP A 625 -60.90 -16.58 -7.65
N LYS A 626 -61.53 -15.43 -7.32
CA LYS A 626 -60.81 -14.15 -7.10
C LYS A 626 -59.67 -14.28 -6.10
N VAL A 627 -59.91 -14.99 -4.98
CA VAL A 627 -58.92 -15.20 -3.92
C VAL A 627 -57.79 -16.13 -4.37
N VAL A 628 -58.11 -17.23 -5.06
CA VAL A 628 -57.11 -18.21 -5.54
C VAL A 628 -56.26 -17.63 -6.68
N TYR A 629 -56.86 -16.96 -7.66
CA TYR A 629 -56.12 -16.25 -8.72
C TYR A 629 -55.35 -15.04 -8.18
N GLY A 630 -55.86 -14.35 -7.16
CA GLY A 630 -55.13 -13.29 -6.46
C GLY A 630 -53.95 -13.81 -5.63
N ALA A 631 -54.06 -15.01 -5.05
CA ALA A 631 -52.97 -15.69 -4.36
C ALA A 631 -51.93 -16.28 -5.33
N ALA A 632 -52.35 -16.64 -6.56
CA ALA A 632 -51.44 -16.96 -7.66
C ALA A 632 -50.62 -15.73 -8.09
N ASN A 633 -51.24 -14.55 -8.05
CA ASN A 633 -50.72 -13.34 -8.67
C ASN A 633 -51.10 -12.06 -7.88
N PRO A 634 -50.17 -11.50 -7.09
CA PRO A 634 -50.43 -10.28 -6.31
C PRO A 634 -50.76 -9.04 -7.16
N LYS A 635 -50.26 -8.94 -8.40
CA LYS A 635 -50.56 -7.82 -9.32
C LYS A 635 -52.04 -7.84 -9.75
N LEU A 636 -52.61 -9.02 -9.96
CA LEU A 636 -54.05 -9.23 -10.17
C LEU A 636 -54.85 -8.93 -8.89
N ALA A 637 -54.39 -9.39 -7.72
CA ALA A 637 -55.06 -9.09 -6.43
C ALA A 637 -55.15 -7.57 -6.14
N GLY A 638 -54.11 -6.81 -6.49
CA GLY A 638 -54.05 -5.35 -6.33
C GLY A 638 -54.90 -4.54 -7.31
N SER A 639 -55.45 -5.15 -8.36
CA SER A 639 -56.29 -4.46 -9.37
C SER A 639 -57.76 -4.86 -9.29
N GLN A 640 -58.03 -6.10 -8.85
CA GLN A 640 -59.37 -6.68 -8.75
C GLN A 640 -60.03 -6.39 -7.39
N ARG A 641 -61.30 -6.80 -7.19
CA ARG A 641 -62.13 -6.38 -6.04
C ARG A 641 -63.00 -7.48 -5.46
N LEU A 642 -63.08 -7.50 -4.13
CA LEU A 642 -63.91 -8.40 -3.33
C LEU A 642 -64.89 -7.57 -2.49
N ASN A 643 -66.18 -7.61 -2.82
CA ASN A 643 -67.20 -6.85 -2.11
C ASN A 643 -67.50 -7.47 -0.73
N ALA A 644 -68.16 -6.71 0.15
CA ALA A 644 -68.39 -7.10 1.54
C ALA A 644 -69.20 -8.41 1.75
N LYS A 645 -69.89 -8.95 0.74
CA LYS A 645 -70.50 -10.29 0.80
C LYS A 645 -69.54 -11.39 0.35
N GLU A 646 -68.80 -11.14 -0.74
CA GLU A 646 -67.78 -12.06 -1.25
C GLU A 646 -66.68 -12.28 -0.21
N GLN A 647 -66.26 -11.22 0.50
CA GLN A 647 -65.25 -11.33 1.56
C GLN A 647 -65.71 -12.16 2.76
N GLN A 648 -67.01 -12.16 3.09
CA GLN A 648 -67.53 -13.05 4.15
C GLN A 648 -67.54 -14.53 3.74
N VAL A 649 -67.57 -14.84 2.44
CA VAL A 649 -67.35 -16.21 1.95
C VAL A 649 -65.87 -16.56 2.02
N ALA A 650 -65.01 -15.67 1.49
CA ALA A 650 -63.56 -15.85 1.46
C ALA A 650 -62.95 -16.05 2.86
N ARG A 651 -63.23 -15.15 3.82
CA ARG A 651 -62.63 -15.25 5.16
C ARG A 651 -63.05 -16.53 5.88
N ARG A 652 -64.32 -16.93 5.79
CA ARG A 652 -64.78 -18.20 6.40
C ARG A 652 -64.07 -19.43 5.85
N TYR A 653 -63.72 -19.41 4.57
CA TYR A 653 -62.92 -20.46 3.94
C TYR A 653 -61.47 -20.44 4.42
N ASN A 654 -60.85 -19.25 4.52
CA ASN A 654 -59.50 -19.08 5.06
C ASN A 654 -59.40 -19.48 6.54
N ASP A 655 -60.36 -19.11 7.39
CA ASP A 655 -60.37 -19.43 8.82
C ASP A 655 -60.48 -20.96 9.05
N ASP A 656 -61.29 -21.66 8.24
CA ASP A 656 -61.37 -23.13 8.20
C ASP A 656 -60.07 -23.77 7.70
N LEU A 657 -59.49 -23.26 6.61
CA LEU A 657 -58.24 -23.73 6.03
C LEU A 657 -57.07 -23.65 7.04
N VAL A 658 -56.94 -22.51 7.74
CA VAL A 658 -55.96 -22.30 8.82
C VAL A 658 -56.18 -23.30 9.96
N THR A 659 -57.44 -23.54 10.35
CA THR A 659 -57.79 -24.49 11.42
C THR A 659 -57.42 -25.93 11.04
N ARG A 660 -57.71 -26.34 9.80
CA ARG A 660 -57.36 -27.67 9.28
C ARG A 660 -55.84 -27.85 9.14
N PHE A 661 -55.10 -26.81 8.75
CA PHE A 661 -53.63 -26.84 8.70
C PHE A 661 -53.00 -27.05 10.08
N LYS A 662 -53.38 -26.23 11.09
CA LYS A 662 -52.85 -26.39 12.46
C LYS A 662 -53.13 -27.77 13.04
N THR A 663 -54.31 -28.32 12.75
CA THR A 663 -54.70 -29.68 13.15
C THR A 663 -53.86 -30.77 12.47
N HIS A 664 -53.41 -30.56 11.23
CA HIS A 664 -52.53 -31.47 10.49
C HIS A 664 -51.07 -31.39 10.97
N VAL A 665 -50.57 -30.19 11.27
CA VAL A 665 -49.18 -29.99 11.72
C VAL A 665 -48.97 -30.46 13.15
N ALA A 666 -49.96 -30.24 14.03
CA ALA A 666 -49.94 -30.66 15.44
C ALA A 666 -48.70 -30.20 16.26
N ASP A 667 -48.17 -29.02 15.91
CA ASP A 667 -47.05 -28.35 16.60
C ASP A 667 -47.51 -26.95 17.05
N ASP A 668 -47.45 -26.70 18.37
CA ASP A 668 -47.91 -25.44 18.98
C ASP A 668 -47.03 -24.23 18.59
N VAL A 669 -45.77 -24.45 18.18
CA VAL A 669 -44.84 -23.38 17.78
C VAL A 669 -45.11 -22.94 16.34
N GLU A 670 -45.20 -23.90 15.41
CA GLU A 670 -45.59 -23.61 14.01
C GLU A 670 -47.00 -22.98 13.94
N ALA A 671 -47.93 -23.45 14.79
CA ALA A 671 -49.28 -22.87 14.90
C ALA A 671 -49.27 -21.41 15.40
N GLN A 672 -48.37 -21.06 16.32
CA GLN A 672 -48.20 -19.68 16.81
C GLN A 672 -47.49 -18.78 15.80
N GLN A 673 -46.50 -19.28 15.06
CA GLN A 673 -45.85 -18.54 13.96
C GLN A 673 -46.86 -18.17 12.87
N LEU A 674 -47.74 -19.10 12.50
CA LEU A 674 -48.84 -18.82 11.57
C LEU A 674 -49.82 -17.75 12.10
N ASP A 675 -50.18 -17.78 13.39
CA ASP A 675 -51.03 -16.74 13.99
C ASP A 675 -50.36 -15.35 14.07
N GLN A 676 -49.03 -15.28 14.08
CA GLN A 676 -48.29 -14.03 14.00
C GLN A 676 -48.30 -13.47 12.57
N ARG A 677 -47.98 -14.31 11.57
CA ARG A 677 -48.00 -13.92 10.14
C ARG A 677 -49.41 -13.52 9.65
N ILE A 678 -50.47 -14.18 10.13
CA ILE A 678 -51.85 -13.77 9.83
C ILE A 678 -52.18 -12.37 10.40
N LYS A 679 -51.65 -12.00 11.58
CA LYS A 679 -51.84 -10.65 12.14
C LYS A 679 -51.10 -9.58 11.34
N GLN A 680 -49.86 -9.86 10.93
CA GLN A 680 -49.10 -8.95 10.05
C GLN A 680 -49.88 -8.66 8.75
N ILE A 681 -50.49 -9.68 8.14
CA ILE A 681 -51.37 -9.53 6.96
C ILE A 681 -52.66 -8.72 7.27
N ASP A 682 -53.27 -8.90 8.44
CA ASP A 682 -54.44 -8.10 8.87
C ASP A 682 -54.06 -6.63 9.19
N GLU A 683 -52.81 -6.35 9.57
CA GLU A 683 -52.26 -5.01 9.77
C GLU A 683 -51.89 -4.33 8.44
N GLU A 684 -51.13 -5.00 7.57
CA GLU A 684 -50.70 -4.51 6.25
C GLU A 684 -51.91 -4.12 5.36
N PHE A 685 -52.87 -5.04 5.22
CA PHE A 685 -54.06 -4.83 4.40
C PHE A 685 -55.24 -4.25 5.19
N SER A 686 -54.97 -3.58 6.32
CA SER A 686 -56.01 -2.97 7.14
C SER A 686 -56.92 -2.06 6.32
N VAL A 687 -58.23 -2.21 6.54
CA VAL A 687 -59.29 -1.46 5.85
C VAL A 687 -59.73 -0.22 6.62
N ASP A 688 -59.14 0.10 7.76
CA ASP A 688 -59.52 1.28 8.53
C ASP A 688 -59.18 2.59 7.79
N GLY A 689 -60.06 3.58 7.91
CA GLY A 689 -60.04 4.80 7.08
C GLY A 689 -60.39 4.62 5.59
N THR A 690 -60.35 3.39 5.04
CA THR A 690 -60.61 3.15 3.61
C THR A 690 -62.09 3.01 3.27
N SER A 691 -62.48 3.52 2.09
CA SER A 691 -63.85 3.44 1.58
C SER A 691 -63.89 3.23 0.06
N GLY A 692 -65.04 2.82 -0.48
CA GLY A 692 -65.23 2.57 -1.90
C GLY A 692 -64.30 1.47 -2.45
N GLN A 693 -63.86 1.64 -3.69
CA GLN A 693 -63.12 0.63 -4.46
C GLN A 693 -61.80 0.20 -3.79
N VAL A 694 -61.08 1.15 -3.15
CA VAL A 694 -59.82 0.86 -2.43
C VAL A 694 -60.04 -0.12 -1.28
N ARG A 695 -61.19 -0.03 -0.59
CA ARG A 695 -61.57 -0.97 0.47
C ARG A 695 -61.79 -2.38 -0.10
N GLU A 696 -62.51 -2.49 -1.21
CA GLU A 696 -62.82 -3.78 -1.84
C GLU A 696 -61.59 -4.47 -2.45
N THR A 697 -60.58 -3.69 -2.88
CA THR A 697 -59.28 -4.23 -3.30
C THR A 697 -58.45 -4.70 -2.10
N ARG A 698 -58.34 -3.92 -1.00
CA ARG A 698 -57.64 -4.39 0.22
C ARG A 698 -58.28 -5.65 0.82
N LEU A 699 -59.61 -5.75 0.79
CA LEU A 699 -60.33 -6.98 1.18
C LEU A 699 -59.96 -8.19 0.29
N LEU A 700 -59.66 -7.99 -1.00
CA LEU A 700 -59.17 -9.07 -1.85
C LEU A 700 -57.72 -9.44 -1.50
N GLN A 701 -56.84 -8.45 -1.40
CA GLN A 701 -55.41 -8.64 -1.11
C GLN A 701 -55.20 -9.41 0.21
N ARG A 702 -55.90 -9.03 1.28
CA ARG A 702 -55.86 -9.74 2.58
C ARG A 702 -56.20 -11.22 2.40
N GLU A 703 -57.36 -11.52 1.84
CA GLU A 703 -57.84 -12.91 1.79
C GLU A 703 -57.02 -13.77 0.82
N ALA A 704 -56.46 -13.17 -0.24
CA ALA A 704 -55.46 -13.82 -1.10
C ALA A 704 -54.16 -14.15 -0.35
N ALA A 705 -53.62 -13.18 0.41
CA ALA A 705 -52.39 -13.36 1.18
C ALA A 705 -52.53 -14.45 2.26
N VAL A 706 -53.65 -14.51 2.99
CA VAL A 706 -53.87 -15.60 3.97
C VAL A 706 -54.06 -16.97 3.31
N TYR A 707 -54.65 -17.04 2.12
CA TYR A 707 -54.74 -18.30 1.36
C TYR A 707 -53.34 -18.80 0.91
N ALA A 708 -52.46 -17.89 0.50
CA ALA A 708 -51.07 -18.21 0.17
C ALA A 708 -50.26 -18.66 1.40
N LEU A 709 -50.32 -17.89 2.49
CA LEU A 709 -49.52 -18.08 3.71
C LEU A 709 -49.63 -19.49 4.31
N VAL A 710 -50.82 -20.10 4.31
CA VAL A 710 -51.00 -21.47 4.83
C VAL A 710 -50.17 -22.50 4.06
N ARG A 711 -50.03 -22.30 2.74
CA ARG A 711 -49.23 -23.18 1.88
C ARG A 711 -47.74 -22.90 1.96
N GLU A 712 -47.36 -21.63 2.11
CA GLU A 712 -45.96 -21.23 2.31
C GLU A 712 -45.42 -21.77 3.63
N THR A 713 -46.22 -21.72 4.70
CA THR A 713 -45.88 -22.30 6.01
C THR A 713 -45.65 -23.82 5.92
N ASP A 714 -46.45 -24.57 5.13
CA ASP A 714 -46.18 -26.00 4.93
C ASP A 714 -44.91 -26.27 4.12
N ALA A 715 -44.66 -25.46 3.08
CA ALA A 715 -43.45 -25.55 2.28
C ALA A 715 -42.20 -25.26 3.13
N GLU A 716 -42.23 -24.26 4.00
CA GLU A 716 -41.16 -23.94 4.96
C GLU A 716 -40.93 -25.08 5.98
N ARG A 717 -42.00 -25.68 6.50
CA ARG A 717 -41.94 -26.82 7.43
C ARG A 717 -41.26 -28.05 6.80
N LEU A 718 -41.56 -28.34 5.53
CA LEU A 718 -40.95 -29.44 4.77
C LEU A 718 -39.51 -29.10 4.31
N ARG A 719 -39.26 -27.84 3.96
CA ARG A 719 -37.93 -27.27 3.64
C ARG A 719 -36.96 -27.47 4.81
N ARG A 720 -37.35 -27.09 6.04
CA ARG A 720 -36.57 -27.36 7.27
C ARG A 720 -36.16 -28.85 7.37
N CYS A 721 -37.11 -29.77 7.15
CA CYS A 721 -36.89 -31.23 7.17
C CYS A 721 -35.80 -31.71 6.18
N LEU A 722 -35.73 -31.13 4.98
CA LEU A 722 -34.68 -31.45 4.00
C LEU A 722 -33.32 -30.91 4.47
N CYS A 723 -33.29 -29.68 4.95
CA CYS A 723 -32.05 -28.96 5.24
C CYS A 723 -31.26 -29.61 6.39
N ASP A 724 -31.95 -30.07 7.44
CA ASP A 724 -31.36 -30.84 8.54
C ASP A 724 -30.72 -32.17 8.06
N ALA A 725 -31.21 -32.74 6.94
CA ALA A 725 -30.72 -34.01 6.38
C ALA A 725 -29.45 -33.88 5.52
N LEU A 726 -29.03 -32.67 5.13
CA LEU A 726 -27.88 -32.45 4.24
C LEU A 726 -26.51 -32.75 4.89
N LEU A 727 -26.44 -32.85 6.22
CA LEU A 727 -25.21 -33.08 6.98
C LEU A 727 -25.13 -34.54 7.49
N PRO A 728 -24.51 -35.47 6.74
CA PRO A 728 -24.39 -36.87 7.16
C PRO A 728 -23.48 -37.01 8.39
N ARG A 729 -23.92 -37.80 9.37
CA ARG A 729 -23.16 -38.12 10.59
C ARG A 729 -21.96 -39.01 10.26
N CYS A 730 -20.88 -38.86 11.02
CA CYS A 730 -19.63 -39.62 10.81
C CYS A 730 -19.87 -41.15 10.84
N PRO A 731 -19.29 -41.92 9.90
CA PRO A 731 -19.51 -43.35 9.78
C PRO A 731 -18.88 -44.15 10.93
N VAL A 732 -19.62 -45.10 11.50
CA VAL A 732 -19.06 -46.09 12.44
C VAL A 732 -18.10 -47.01 11.69
N LEU A 733 -16.85 -47.07 12.16
CA LEU A 733 -15.71 -47.77 11.53
C LEU A 733 -16.01 -49.24 11.19
N GLY A 734 -16.62 -49.98 12.12
CA GLY A 734 -16.84 -51.43 12.01
C GLY A 734 -15.67 -52.24 12.57
N LYS A 735 -15.48 -53.46 12.06
CA LYS A 735 -14.35 -54.35 12.40
C LYS A 735 -13.54 -54.66 11.12
N PRO A 736 -12.21 -54.82 11.21
CA PRO A 736 -11.40 -55.25 10.07
C PRO A 736 -11.69 -56.72 9.68
N PRO A 737 -11.43 -57.14 8.43
CA PRO A 737 -10.89 -56.34 7.32
C PRO A 737 -11.92 -55.32 6.79
N PHE A 738 -11.45 -54.12 6.47
CA PHE A 738 -12.31 -53.03 5.99
C PHE A 738 -12.59 -53.20 4.50
N LEU A 739 -13.61 -54.01 4.18
CA LEU A 739 -14.01 -54.33 2.81
C LEU A 739 -14.48 -53.10 2.04
N VAL A 740 -13.95 -52.92 0.83
CA VAL A 740 -14.36 -51.92 -0.18
C VAL A 740 -15.04 -52.66 -1.34
N PRO A 741 -16.39 -52.67 -1.44
CA PRO A 741 -17.09 -53.41 -2.49
C PRO A 741 -17.03 -52.65 -3.84
N ILE A 742 -16.73 -53.38 -4.92
CA ILE A 742 -16.42 -52.80 -6.24
C ILE A 742 -17.39 -53.20 -7.38
N ALA A 743 -18.14 -54.30 -7.22
CA ALA A 743 -19.22 -54.72 -8.12
C ALA A 743 -20.11 -55.79 -7.48
N CYS A 744 -21.36 -55.95 -7.96
CA CYS A 744 -22.10 -57.19 -7.73
C CYS A 744 -21.73 -58.22 -8.80
N LEU A 745 -21.70 -59.50 -8.40
CA LEU A 745 -21.59 -60.63 -9.30
C LEU A 745 -22.95 -61.32 -9.45
N GLU A 746 -23.30 -61.64 -10.69
CA GLU A 746 -24.48 -62.44 -11.00
C GLU A 746 -24.05 -63.70 -11.77
N GLY A 747 -24.62 -64.87 -11.46
CA GLY A 747 -24.18 -66.12 -12.05
C GLY A 747 -24.83 -67.37 -11.45
N ALA A 748 -24.12 -68.49 -11.54
CA ALA A 748 -24.51 -69.78 -10.98
C ALA A 748 -23.27 -70.63 -10.66
N ILE A 749 -23.43 -71.63 -9.81
CA ILE A 749 -22.45 -72.69 -9.57
C ILE A 749 -22.92 -73.99 -10.23
N GLU A 750 -21.98 -74.73 -10.81
CA GLU A 750 -22.17 -76.12 -11.24
C GLU A 750 -20.95 -76.95 -10.79
N GLY A 751 -21.14 -77.80 -9.79
CA GLY A 751 -20.03 -78.50 -9.10
C GLY A 751 -19.12 -77.53 -8.34
N ASP A 752 -17.81 -77.54 -8.64
CA ASP A 752 -16.81 -76.60 -8.11
C ASP A 752 -16.61 -75.34 -8.98
N ARG A 753 -17.35 -75.23 -10.11
CA ARG A 753 -17.15 -74.14 -11.09
C ARG A 753 -18.19 -73.04 -10.93
N ILE A 754 -17.69 -71.81 -10.78
CA ILE A 754 -18.48 -70.58 -10.89
C ILE A 754 -18.68 -70.27 -12.38
N PHE A 755 -19.91 -69.92 -12.75
CA PHE A 755 -20.29 -69.38 -14.05
C PHE A 755 -20.86 -67.97 -13.84
N LEU A 756 -20.04 -66.95 -14.06
CA LEU A 756 -20.51 -65.57 -14.08
C LEU A 756 -21.40 -65.32 -15.30
N ARG A 757 -22.63 -64.85 -15.06
CA ARG A 757 -23.54 -64.32 -16.08
C ARG A 757 -23.15 -62.88 -16.39
N ASP A 758 -23.14 -62.03 -15.36
CA ASP A 758 -22.91 -60.59 -15.47
C ASP A 758 -22.16 -60.00 -14.25
N ILE A 759 -21.63 -58.78 -14.39
CA ILE A 759 -20.91 -58.03 -13.35
C ILE A 759 -21.46 -56.60 -13.31
N CYS A 760 -22.39 -56.33 -12.38
CA CYS A 760 -22.94 -54.98 -12.21
C CYS A 760 -22.00 -54.10 -11.37
N VAL A 761 -21.21 -53.26 -12.04
CA VAL A 761 -20.28 -52.30 -11.42
C VAL A 761 -20.95 -51.19 -10.60
N SER A 762 -22.29 -51.08 -10.62
CA SER A 762 -23.05 -50.07 -9.85
C SER A 762 -23.85 -50.68 -8.69
N CYS A 763 -24.20 -51.97 -8.73
CA CYS A 763 -25.22 -52.55 -7.86
C CYS A 763 -24.72 -52.91 -6.43
N CYS A 764 -23.39 -53.00 -6.26
CA CYS A 764 -22.71 -53.22 -4.98
C CYS A 764 -21.53 -52.27 -4.76
N ARG A 765 -21.14 -51.46 -5.76
CA ARG A 765 -20.01 -50.52 -5.64
C ARG A 765 -20.44 -49.39 -4.71
N LYS A 766 -19.94 -49.37 -3.48
CA LYS A 766 -20.23 -48.26 -2.56
C LYS A 766 -19.35 -47.07 -2.92
N GLN A 767 -19.87 -46.20 -3.76
CA GLN A 767 -19.62 -44.77 -3.62
C GLN A 767 -20.63 -44.28 -2.58
N ALA A 768 -20.16 -43.64 -1.51
CA ALA A 768 -21.07 -43.03 -0.55
C ALA A 768 -21.77 -41.84 -1.23
N MET A 769 -23.07 -41.94 -1.49
CA MET A 769 -23.89 -40.84 -2.04
C MET A 769 -24.17 -39.77 -0.97
N SER A 770 -23.09 -39.20 -0.43
CA SER A 770 -23.09 -38.04 0.46
C SER A 770 -22.99 -36.75 -0.37
N TRP A 771 -23.41 -35.64 0.21
CA TRP A 771 -23.21 -34.31 -0.41
C TRP A 771 -21.73 -34.04 -0.76
N ARG A 772 -20.81 -34.57 0.06
CA ARG A 772 -19.35 -34.46 -0.10
C ARG A 772 -18.80 -35.25 -1.29
N MET A 773 -19.41 -36.39 -1.66
CA MET A 773 -18.95 -37.16 -2.82
C MET A 773 -19.35 -36.50 -4.15
N MET A 774 -20.52 -35.83 -4.19
CA MET A 774 -20.95 -35.06 -5.35
C MET A 774 -20.04 -33.85 -5.64
N GLN A 775 -19.38 -33.28 -4.61
CA GLN A 775 -18.34 -32.26 -4.78
C GLN A 775 -17.19 -32.69 -5.70
N TYR A 776 -16.79 -33.96 -5.67
CA TYR A 776 -15.64 -34.45 -6.45
C TYR A 776 -16.03 -34.83 -7.88
N TYR A 777 -17.14 -35.54 -8.06
CA TYR A 777 -17.56 -36.02 -9.38
C TYR A 777 -18.34 -34.99 -10.21
N PHE A 778 -18.90 -33.96 -9.57
CA PHE A 778 -19.81 -33.00 -10.20
C PHE A 778 -19.61 -31.57 -9.66
N ALA A 779 -18.37 -31.10 -9.57
CA ALA A 779 -18.00 -29.80 -8.97
C ALA A 779 -18.80 -28.60 -9.53
N GLU A 780 -18.97 -28.52 -10.85
CA GLU A 780 -19.76 -27.46 -11.52
C GLU A 780 -21.25 -27.52 -11.11
N ILE A 781 -21.80 -28.72 -10.91
CA ILE A 781 -23.17 -28.91 -10.42
C ILE A 781 -23.25 -28.55 -8.93
N ARG A 782 -22.20 -28.80 -8.13
CA ARG A 782 -22.14 -28.41 -6.71
C ARG A 782 -22.22 -26.90 -6.51
N GLU A 783 -21.63 -26.08 -7.36
CA GLU A 783 -21.74 -24.62 -7.20
C GLU A 783 -23.18 -24.18 -7.49
N GLN A 784 -23.73 -24.55 -8.65
CA GLN A 784 -25.09 -24.20 -9.05
C GLN A 784 -26.17 -24.75 -8.08
N TRP A 785 -26.02 -25.99 -7.59
CA TRP A 785 -26.90 -26.55 -6.55
C TRP A 785 -26.57 -26.04 -5.15
N GLY A 786 -25.33 -25.64 -4.87
CA GLY A 786 -24.89 -25.13 -3.57
C GLY A 786 -25.40 -23.72 -3.31
N GLU A 787 -25.41 -22.87 -4.33
CA GLU A 787 -26.12 -21.58 -4.32
C GLU A 787 -27.63 -21.80 -4.16
N SER A 788 -28.22 -22.70 -4.97
CA SER A 788 -29.65 -23.04 -4.90
C SER A 788 -30.06 -23.57 -3.52
N LEU A 789 -29.27 -24.48 -2.93
CA LEU A 789 -29.51 -25.05 -1.60
C LEU A 789 -29.20 -24.06 -0.48
N THR A 790 -28.21 -23.17 -0.63
CA THR A 790 -27.97 -22.09 0.33
C THR A 790 -29.19 -21.15 0.35
N GLY A 791 -29.67 -20.69 -0.81
CA GLY A 791 -30.87 -19.86 -0.89
C GLY A 791 -32.16 -20.58 -0.45
N PHE A 792 -32.24 -21.90 -0.64
CA PHE A 792 -33.40 -22.71 -0.23
C PHE A 792 -33.38 -23.08 1.27
N CYS A 793 -32.21 -23.33 1.86
CA CYS A 793 -32.09 -23.72 3.27
C CYS A 793 -31.84 -22.55 4.22
N CYS A 794 -31.01 -21.61 3.80
CA CYS A 794 -30.64 -20.39 4.49
C CYS A 794 -31.06 -19.16 3.67
N PRO A 795 -32.37 -18.96 3.40
CA PRO A 795 -32.84 -17.69 2.85
C PRO A 795 -32.45 -16.55 3.79
N ALA A 796 -32.17 -15.38 3.22
CA ALA A 796 -31.82 -14.20 4.02
C ALA A 796 -32.95 -13.85 5.00
N GLU A 797 -32.58 -13.35 6.18
CA GLU A 797 -33.55 -12.91 7.19
C GLU A 797 -34.39 -11.74 6.66
N GLU A 798 -35.65 -11.67 7.10
CA GLU A 798 -36.57 -10.59 6.72
C GLU A 798 -36.00 -9.25 7.22
N GLY A 799 -35.94 -8.26 6.32
CA GLY A 799 -35.50 -6.92 6.68
C GLY A 799 -36.51 -6.23 7.59
N ASP A 800 -36.01 -5.45 8.55
CA ASP A 800 -36.80 -4.65 9.51
C ASP A 800 -37.56 -3.46 8.83
N ASP A 801 -37.72 -3.48 7.50
CA ASP A 801 -38.43 -2.48 6.70
C ASP A 801 -39.91 -2.81 6.47
N GLY A 802 -40.36 -4.00 6.90
CA GLY A 802 -41.76 -4.42 6.86
C GLY A 802 -42.30 -4.68 5.45
N VAL A 803 -41.43 -4.87 4.45
CA VAL A 803 -41.83 -5.20 3.08
C VAL A 803 -41.67 -6.69 2.84
N VAL A 804 -42.76 -7.39 2.51
CA VAL A 804 -42.70 -8.78 2.04
C VAL A 804 -41.98 -8.82 0.69
N ARG A 805 -40.70 -9.20 0.72
CA ARG A 805 -39.82 -9.35 -0.45
C ARG A 805 -39.77 -10.84 -0.87
N PRO A 806 -39.42 -11.15 -2.14
CA PRO A 806 -40.02 -12.29 -2.83
C PRO A 806 -39.52 -13.67 -2.38
N LYS A 807 -40.34 -14.70 -2.71
CA LYS A 807 -40.01 -16.14 -2.61
C LYS A 807 -38.55 -16.44 -2.99
N PRO A 808 -37.90 -17.42 -2.35
CA PRO A 808 -36.59 -17.92 -2.80
C PRO A 808 -36.66 -18.33 -4.29
N GLY A 809 -35.59 -18.02 -5.04
CA GLY A 809 -35.56 -18.11 -6.50
C GLY A 809 -36.11 -19.43 -7.04
N GLY A 810 -37.25 -19.35 -7.74
CA GLY A 810 -38.23 -20.45 -7.86
C GLY A 810 -37.86 -21.65 -8.75
N ASN A 811 -36.58 -21.96 -8.93
CA ASN A 811 -36.10 -23.13 -9.68
C ASN A 811 -35.92 -24.39 -8.81
N PHE A 812 -36.08 -24.30 -7.49
CA PHE A 812 -35.78 -25.39 -6.55
C PHE A 812 -37.02 -25.81 -5.76
N SER A 813 -37.54 -27.02 -6.01
CA SER A 813 -38.74 -27.56 -5.33
C SER A 813 -38.49 -28.97 -4.79
N ILE A 814 -39.21 -29.32 -3.72
CA ILE A 814 -39.04 -30.60 -3.01
C ILE A 814 -39.30 -31.81 -3.93
N GLY A 815 -40.26 -31.69 -4.86
CA GLY A 815 -40.53 -32.71 -5.87
C GLY A 815 -39.42 -32.86 -6.92
N ALA A 816 -38.68 -31.78 -7.24
CA ALA A 816 -37.52 -31.86 -8.12
C ALA A 816 -36.40 -32.70 -7.46
N ILE A 817 -36.09 -32.41 -6.20
CA ILE A 817 -35.09 -33.12 -5.37
C ILE A 817 -35.37 -34.63 -5.31
N GLU A 818 -36.63 -35.03 -5.09
CA GLU A 818 -37.06 -36.44 -5.10
C GLU A 818 -36.75 -37.17 -6.41
N SER A 819 -36.94 -36.48 -7.55
CA SER A 819 -36.64 -37.06 -8.87
C SER A 819 -35.14 -37.06 -9.19
N GLN A 820 -34.37 -36.13 -8.62
CA GLN A 820 -32.99 -35.82 -9.03
C GLN A 820 -31.90 -36.44 -8.15
N LEU A 821 -32.20 -36.82 -6.89
CA LEU A 821 -31.22 -37.45 -5.98
C LEU A 821 -31.29 -38.99 -5.95
N THR A 822 -31.87 -39.62 -6.97
CA THR A 822 -31.92 -41.08 -7.09
C THR A 822 -30.73 -41.64 -7.89
N PRO A 823 -30.23 -42.86 -7.60
CA PRO A 823 -29.26 -43.54 -8.47
C PRO A 823 -29.74 -43.69 -9.92
N GLN A 824 -31.06 -43.80 -10.12
CA GLN A 824 -31.72 -43.82 -11.42
C GLN A 824 -31.55 -42.50 -12.19
N PHE A 825 -31.58 -41.33 -11.52
CA PHE A 825 -31.34 -40.04 -12.16
C PHE A 825 -29.91 -39.93 -12.69
N PHE A 826 -28.90 -40.23 -11.87
CA PHE A 826 -27.50 -40.18 -12.30
C PHE A 826 -27.20 -41.23 -13.39
N GLY A 827 -27.82 -42.42 -13.32
CA GLY A 827 -27.79 -43.39 -14.43
C GLY A 827 -28.43 -42.86 -15.71
N ALA A 828 -29.57 -42.16 -15.61
CA ALA A 828 -30.25 -41.54 -16.74
C ALA A 828 -29.50 -40.32 -17.31
N GLN A 829 -28.79 -39.54 -16.48
CA GLN A 829 -27.91 -38.46 -16.93
C GLN A 829 -26.63 -38.99 -17.59
N ALA A 830 -26.06 -40.09 -17.08
CA ALA A 830 -24.97 -40.79 -17.74
C ALA A 830 -25.41 -41.32 -19.12
N ASP A 831 -26.60 -41.92 -19.22
CA ASP A 831 -27.18 -42.35 -20.50
C ASP A 831 -27.56 -41.15 -21.41
N LYS A 832 -28.01 -40.01 -20.87
CA LYS A 832 -28.27 -38.76 -21.61
C LYS A 832 -26.97 -38.20 -22.21
N SER A 833 -25.89 -38.16 -21.42
CA SER A 833 -24.56 -37.72 -21.86
C SER A 833 -23.95 -38.70 -22.87
N LEU A 834 -24.12 -40.01 -22.66
CA LEU A 834 -23.75 -41.03 -23.65
C LEU A 834 -24.55 -40.90 -24.95
N ARG A 835 -25.85 -40.59 -24.91
CA ARG A 835 -26.67 -40.32 -26.11
C ARG A 835 -26.19 -39.09 -26.87
N ILE A 836 -25.82 -38.02 -26.18
CA ILE A 836 -25.22 -36.82 -26.78
C ILE A 836 -23.87 -37.17 -27.44
N LEU A 837 -22.96 -37.81 -26.70
CA LEU A 837 -21.64 -38.24 -27.20
C LEU A 837 -21.70 -39.32 -28.30
N THR A 838 -22.84 -40.01 -28.46
CA THR A 838 -23.09 -40.99 -29.54
C THR A 838 -24.06 -40.49 -30.63
N GLY A 839 -24.41 -39.21 -30.63
CA GLY A 839 -25.15 -38.58 -31.72
C GLY A 839 -26.64 -38.96 -31.81
N ARG A 840 -27.30 -39.30 -30.69
CA ARG A 840 -28.75 -39.43 -30.61
C ARG A 840 -29.36 -38.12 -30.12
N ASN A 841 -30.40 -37.62 -30.81
CA ASN A 841 -31.02 -36.32 -30.53
C ASN A 841 -31.37 -36.10 -29.05
N PRO A 842 -31.14 -34.89 -28.50
CA PRO A 842 -31.57 -34.53 -27.16
C PRO A 842 -33.10 -34.51 -27.04
N PRO A 843 -33.65 -34.62 -25.80
CA PRO A 843 -35.08 -34.62 -25.56
C PRO A 843 -35.69 -33.21 -25.70
N SER A 844 -37.02 -33.15 -25.69
CA SER A 844 -37.80 -31.99 -26.11
C SER A 844 -38.88 -31.66 -25.08
N ASP A 845 -38.43 -31.37 -23.86
CA ASP A 845 -39.23 -31.44 -22.63
C ASP A 845 -38.67 -30.52 -21.50
N TYR A 846 -37.95 -29.45 -21.85
CA TYR A 846 -37.45 -28.50 -20.86
C TYR A 846 -38.46 -27.38 -20.56
N ALA A 847 -38.48 -26.93 -19.30
CA ALA A 847 -39.29 -25.82 -18.83
C ALA A 847 -38.46 -24.56 -18.59
N ILE A 848 -39.12 -23.41 -18.63
CA ILE A 848 -38.55 -22.06 -18.65
C ILE A 848 -39.48 -21.07 -17.94
N ARG A 849 -38.94 -19.92 -17.55
CA ARG A 849 -39.71 -18.74 -17.14
C ARG A 849 -39.13 -17.51 -17.85
N PRO A 850 -39.64 -17.16 -19.04
CA PRO A 850 -39.27 -15.91 -19.70
C PRO A 850 -39.66 -14.73 -18.82
N ASP A 851 -38.70 -13.85 -18.55
CA ASP A 851 -39.00 -12.55 -17.96
C ASP A 851 -39.54 -11.62 -19.06
N ILE A 852 -40.63 -10.92 -18.75
CA ILE A 852 -41.30 -9.98 -19.64
C ILE A 852 -41.81 -8.72 -18.92
N ASP A 853 -41.45 -8.52 -17.66
CA ASP A 853 -41.90 -7.34 -16.91
C ASP A 853 -41.38 -6.05 -17.57
N ASP A 854 -42.21 -5.01 -17.53
CA ASP A 854 -42.00 -3.70 -18.16
C ASP A 854 -41.75 -3.71 -19.69
N LEU A 855 -41.89 -4.85 -20.38
CA LEU A 855 -41.78 -4.93 -21.85
C LEU A 855 -43.03 -4.39 -22.56
N GLY A 856 -42.82 -3.75 -23.71
CA GLY A 856 -43.91 -3.47 -24.64
C GLY A 856 -44.54 -4.77 -25.18
N ILE A 857 -45.85 -4.77 -25.42
CA ILE A 857 -46.64 -5.97 -25.76
C ILE A 857 -46.02 -6.85 -26.87
N GLU A 858 -45.50 -6.25 -27.95
CA GLU A 858 -44.88 -7.02 -29.04
C GLU A 858 -43.46 -7.51 -28.70
N GLN A 859 -42.74 -6.87 -27.78
CA GLN A 859 -41.47 -7.37 -27.25
C GLN A 859 -41.71 -8.58 -26.34
N ALA A 860 -42.70 -8.51 -25.44
CA ALA A 860 -43.13 -9.63 -24.60
C ALA A 860 -43.56 -10.85 -25.44
N LYS A 861 -44.39 -10.64 -26.47
CA LYS A 861 -44.74 -11.70 -27.44
C LYS A 861 -43.53 -12.27 -28.17
N THR A 862 -42.54 -11.43 -28.52
CA THR A 862 -41.31 -11.89 -29.18
C THR A 862 -40.43 -12.71 -28.25
N ALA A 863 -40.32 -12.33 -26.97
CA ALA A 863 -39.58 -13.08 -25.95
C ALA A 863 -40.21 -14.45 -25.67
N LEU A 864 -41.54 -14.51 -25.56
CA LEU A 864 -42.30 -15.76 -25.41
C LEU A 864 -42.22 -16.63 -26.69
N GLY A 865 -42.37 -16.03 -27.87
CA GLY A 865 -42.32 -16.72 -29.16
C GLY A 865 -40.93 -17.27 -29.52
N GLY A 866 -39.86 -16.56 -29.18
CA GLY A 866 -38.47 -17.05 -29.31
C GLY A 866 -38.17 -18.22 -28.36
N ASN A 867 -38.99 -18.38 -27.32
CA ASN A 867 -39.01 -19.51 -26.40
C ASN A 867 -40.00 -20.64 -26.82
N GLY A 868 -40.64 -20.49 -27.98
CA GLY A 868 -41.63 -21.43 -28.52
C GLY A 868 -43.03 -21.35 -27.89
N VAL A 869 -43.31 -20.37 -27.02
CA VAL A 869 -44.60 -20.19 -26.33
C VAL A 869 -45.56 -19.35 -27.20
N GLU A 870 -46.85 -19.70 -27.21
CA GLU A 870 -47.90 -18.96 -27.93
C GLU A 870 -48.66 -18.00 -27.00
N VAL A 871 -48.73 -16.71 -27.35
CA VAL A 871 -49.60 -15.73 -26.66
C VAL A 871 -50.98 -15.77 -27.31
N ALA A 872 -51.90 -16.51 -26.69
CA ALA A 872 -53.25 -16.72 -27.22
C ALA A 872 -54.21 -15.54 -26.99
N GLN A 873 -54.00 -14.78 -25.92
CA GLN A 873 -54.80 -13.60 -25.59
C GLN A 873 -53.97 -12.51 -24.90
N THR A 874 -54.44 -11.27 -24.93
CA THR A 874 -53.95 -10.17 -24.10
C THR A 874 -55.10 -9.59 -23.29
N ILE A 875 -54.90 -9.39 -21.98
CA ILE A 875 -55.95 -9.02 -21.01
C ILE A 875 -55.47 -7.84 -20.16
N ASP A 876 -56.27 -6.78 -20.12
CA ASP A 876 -56.04 -5.60 -19.28
C ASP A 876 -56.38 -5.91 -17.81
N VAL A 877 -55.45 -5.59 -16.90
CA VAL A 877 -55.56 -5.90 -15.47
C VAL A 877 -56.64 -5.07 -14.74
N ASP A 878 -56.97 -3.89 -15.26
CA ASP A 878 -57.99 -2.99 -14.70
C ASP A 878 -59.41 -3.29 -15.20
N ASP A 879 -59.57 -4.28 -16.08
CA ASP A 879 -60.89 -4.79 -16.44
C ASP A 879 -61.54 -5.48 -15.23
N SER A 880 -62.70 -4.95 -14.81
CA SER A 880 -63.54 -5.48 -13.73
C SER A 880 -63.96 -6.96 -13.87
N ASN A 881 -63.74 -7.59 -15.02
CA ASN A 881 -63.96 -9.01 -15.28
C ASN A 881 -62.72 -9.74 -15.83
N ALA A 882 -61.51 -9.24 -15.58
CA ALA A 882 -60.26 -9.87 -16.05
C ALA A 882 -60.13 -11.33 -15.62
N ILE A 883 -60.41 -11.64 -14.34
CA ILE A 883 -60.35 -13.02 -13.81
C ILE A 883 -61.39 -13.94 -14.50
N GLY A 884 -62.59 -13.43 -14.79
CA GLY A 884 -63.59 -14.17 -15.55
C GLY A 884 -63.11 -14.49 -16.97
N LYS A 885 -62.49 -13.52 -17.66
CA LYS A 885 -61.89 -13.71 -18.99
C LYS A 885 -60.75 -14.74 -18.99
N ILE A 886 -59.90 -14.74 -17.96
CA ILE A 886 -58.83 -15.75 -17.79
C ILE A 886 -59.47 -17.14 -17.65
N ARG A 887 -60.33 -17.32 -16.65
CA ARG A 887 -60.98 -18.61 -16.36
C ARG A 887 -61.74 -19.18 -17.56
N ASP A 888 -62.50 -18.33 -18.26
CA ASP A 888 -63.31 -18.74 -19.40
C ASP A 888 -62.47 -19.03 -20.66
N ALA A 889 -61.17 -18.70 -20.65
CA ALA A 889 -60.17 -19.04 -21.68
C ALA A 889 -59.24 -20.21 -21.30
N THR A 890 -59.17 -20.60 -20.02
CA THR A 890 -58.33 -21.71 -19.54
C THR A 890 -58.87 -23.06 -20.00
N ALA A 891 -58.02 -23.91 -20.57
CA ALA A 891 -58.37 -25.22 -21.11
C ALA A 891 -57.52 -26.35 -20.48
N GLY A 892 -58.13 -27.15 -19.61
CA GLY A 892 -57.50 -28.34 -19.03
C GLY A 892 -56.59 -28.11 -17.81
N VAL A 893 -56.40 -26.85 -17.38
CA VAL A 893 -55.66 -26.47 -16.17
C VAL A 893 -56.65 -26.01 -15.10
N MET A 894 -56.53 -26.45 -13.84
CA MET A 894 -57.38 -25.95 -12.75
C MET A 894 -56.79 -24.68 -12.13
N ALA A 895 -57.64 -23.80 -11.60
CA ALA A 895 -57.22 -22.55 -10.96
C ALA A 895 -56.17 -22.74 -9.84
N ARG A 896 -56.24 -23.85 -9.09
CA ARG A 896 -55.26 -24.21 -8.04
C ARG A 896 -53.90 -24.64 -8.60
N ASP A 897 -53.87 -25.22 -9.81
CA ASP A 897 -52.68 -25.82 -10.42
C ASP A 897 -51.75 -24.70 -10.94
N LEU A 898 -52.33 -23.57 -11.36
CA LEU A 898 -51.61 -22.32 -11.64
C LEU A 898 -50.88 -21.75 -10.41
N VAL A 899 -51.34 -22.07 -9.20
CA VAL A 899 -50.68 -21.73 -7.93
C VAL A 899 -49.66 -22.80 -7.51
N LEU A 900 -49.48 -23.89 -8.28
CA LEU A 900 -48.57 -25.00 -7.98
C LEU A 900 -47.36 -25.04 -8.94
N ASP A 901 -47.52 -24.62 -10.20
CA ASP A 901 -46.45 -24.63 -11.22
C ASP A 901 -45.48 -23.43 -11.14
N ASP A 902 -45.74 -22.45 -10.25
CA ASP A 902 -44.95 -21.20 -10.05
C ASP A 902 -44.63 -20.46 -11.38
N GLY A 903 -45.54 -20.54 -12.37
CA GLY A 903 -45.41 -19.86 -13.66
C GLY A 903 -44.51 -20.55 -14.71
N ALA A 904 -44.07 -21.79 -14.49
CA ALA A 904 -43.23 -22.50 -15.46
C ALA A 904 -43.95 -22.85 -16.78
N LEU A 905 -43.30 -22.53 -17.90
CA LEU A 905 -43.76 -22.80 -19.26
C LEU A 905 -42.84 -23.82 -19.97
N ALA A 906 -43.38 -24.56 -20.93
CA ALA A 906 -42.65 -25.40 -21.87
C ALA A 906 -42.87 -24.92 -23.32
N PRO A 907 -41.97 -25.21 -24.27
CA PRO A 907 -42.16 -24.82 -25.67
C PRO A 907 -43.47 -25.40 -26.23
N GLY A 908 -44.32 -24.55 -26.80
CA GLY A 908 -45.65 -24.88 -27.31
C GLY A 908 -46.80 -24.72 -26.30
N ASP A 909 -46.54 -24.30 -25.05
CA ASP A 909 -47.59 -23.85 -24.12
C ASP A 909 -48.31 -22.60 -24.64
N LYS A 910 -49.56 -22.38 -24.20
CA LYS A 910 -50.31 -21.15 -24.49
C LYS A 910 -50.57 -20.32 -23.24
N VAL A 911 -50.44 -19.00 -23.38
CA VAL A 911 -50.63 -18.03 -22.27
C VAL A 911 -51.56 -16.87 -22.64
N ALA A 912 -52.22 -16.31 -21.61
CA ALA A 912 -52.77 -14.96 -21.62
C ALA A 912 -51.69 -13.98 -21.13
N LEU A 913 -51.34 -12.99 -21.95
CA LEU A 913 -50.48 -11.88 -21.56
C LEU A 913 -51.30 -10.87 -20.74
N ILE A 914 -50.87 -10.56 -19.53
CA ILE A 914 -51.51 -9.58 -18.64
C ILE A 914 -50.81 -8.22 -18.83
N VAL A 915 -51.60 -7.17 -19.05
CA VAL A 915 -51.09 -5.83 -19.36
C VAL A 915 -51.72 -4.74 -18.50
N LYS A 916 -51.00 -3.64 -18.32
CA LYS A 916 -51.49 -2.39 -17.73
C LYS A 916 -50.89 -1.21 -18.51
N ASP A 917 -51.70 -0.20 -18.82
CA ASP A 917 -51.27 1.03 -19.53
C ASP A 917 -50.49 0.79 -20.85
N GLY A 918 -50.67 -0.38 -21.49
CA GLY A 918 -49.99 -0.78 -22.73
C GLY A 918 -48.66 -1.53 -22.55
N VAL A 919 -48.27 -1.83 -21.31
CA VAL A 919 -47.04 -2.54 -20.91
C VAL A 919 -47.39 -3.93 -20.37
N ALA A 920 -46.54 -4.92 -20.61
CA ALA A 920 -46.68 -6.26 -20.04
C ALA A 920 -46.32 -6.26 -18.55
N ILE A 921 -47.15 -6.90 -17.73
CA ILE A 921 -46.94 -7.00 -16.28
C ILE A 921 -47.00 -8.43 -15.75
N ASP A 922 -47.46 -9.41 -16.55
CA ASP A 922 -47.41 -10.84 -16.21
C ASP A 922 -47.88 -11.73 -17.38
N TYR A 923 -47.87 -13.05 -17.18
CA TYR A 923 -48.59 -14.01 -18.02
C TYR A 923 -49.26 -15.11 -17.19
N VAL A 924 -50.44 -15.56 -17.63
CA VAL A 924 -51.17 -16.69 -17.02
C VAL A 924 -51.30 -17.81 -18.05
N LYS A 925 -50.91 -19.03 -17.66
CA LYS A 925 -51.00 -20.22 -18.50
C LYS A 925 -52.46 -20.61 -18.75
N LEU A 926 -52.81 -20.88 -20.01
CA LEU A 926 -54.15 -21.30 -20.43
C LEU A 926 -54.19 -22.77 -20.87
N GLU A 927 -53.12 -23.27 -21.50
CA GLU A 927 -53.06 -24.61 -22.10
C GLU A 927 -51.59 -25.11 -22.11
N THR A 928 -51.39 -26.44 -22.01
CA THR A 928 -50.06 -27.08 -21.98
C THR A 928 -49.69 -27.74 -23.32
N GLY A 929 -48.45 -27.57 -23.78
CA GLY A 929 -47.94 -27.90 -25.10
C GLY A 929 -47.02 -29.14 -25.21
N GLY A 930 -46.13 -29.14 -26.22
CA GLY A 930 -45.45 -30.36 -26.73
C GLY A 930 -43.95 -30.31 -27.10
N GLY A 931 -43.25 -29.19 -26.93
CA GLY A 931 -41.84 -29.15 -26.51
C GLY A 931 -40.66 -28.96 -27.51
N LYS A 932 -40.81 -28.48 -28.77
CA LYS A 932 -39.75 -28.63 -29.83
C LYS A 932 -39.19 -27.34 -30.52
N TYR A 933 -37.94 -27.41 -31.03
CA TYR A 933 -37.06 -26.31 -31.54
C TYR A 933 -36.37 -26.57 -32.93
N ILE A 934 -35.64 -25.59 -33.54
CA ILE A 934 -35.42 -25.47 -35.03
C ILE A 934 -34.04 -24.81 -35.56
N PHE A 935 -32.95 -25.59 -35.89
CA PHE A 935 -31.76 -25.40 -36.85
C PHE A 935 -30.39 -24.61 -36.53
N ASP A 936 -29.23 -24.90 -37.24
CA ASP A 936 -27.76 -24.55 -36.89
C ASP A 936 -26.60 -24.56 -38.03
N LYS A 937 -25.27 -24.14 -37.83
CA LYS A 937 -24.10 -24.06 -38.86
C LYS A 937 -22.56 -23.70 -38.46
N PRO A 938 -21.44 -24.02 -39.24
CA PRO A 938 -19.96 -23.68 -38.96
C PRO A 938 -18.95 -23.14 -40.10
N ALA A 939 -17.59 -22.93 -39.85
CA ALA A 939 -16.46 -22.36 -40.74
C ALA A 939 -14.97 -22.92 -40.45
N ALA A 940 -13.69 -22.52 -40.85
CA ALA A 940 -12.90 -21.44 -41.60
C ALA A 940 -11.35 -21.83 -41.94
N GLY A 941 -10.42 -20.95 -42.49
CA GLY A 941 -8.90 -21.21 -42.68
C GLY A 941 -7.98 -20.22 -43.57
N GLY A 942 -6.60 -20.31 -43.65
CA GLY A 942 -5.66 -19.39 -44.44
C GLY A 942 -4.12 -19.72 -44.68
N GLY A 943 -3.30 -18.88 -45.41
CA GLY A 943 -1.82 -19.06 -45.77
C GLY A 943 -1.12 -18.02 -46.74
N ARG A 944 0.22 -18.06 -47.06
CA ARG A 944 1.03 -16.98 -47.80
C ARG A 944 2.35 -17.42 -48.54
N VAL A 945 2.84 -16.72 -49.63
CA VAL A 945 4.26 -16.52 -50.15
C VAL A 945 4.37 -15.67 -51.49
N SER A 946 5.57 -15.22 -51.92
CA SER A 946 6.01 -14.09 -52.83
C SER A 946 6.42 -14.46 -54.32
N THR A 947 6.90 -13.68 -55.35
CA THR A 947 7.07 -12.22 -55.78
C THR A 947 7.67 -12.07 -57.24
N ASP A 948 7.76 -10.82 -57.82
CA ASP A 948 8.85 -10.22 -58.69
C ASP A 948 8.65 -9.84 -60.22
N ILE A 949 9.54 -8.95 -60.78
CA ILE A 949 9.86 -8.51 -62.20
C ILE A 949 9.50 -7.05 -62.69
N GLY A 950 10.37 -6.41 -63.53
CA GLY A 950 10.35 -4.98 -64.06
C GLY A 950 10.02 -4.78 -65.59
N ARG A 951 10.54 -3.81 -66.41
CA ARG A 951 11.61 -2.76 -66.34
C ARG A 951 11.59 -1.79 -67.62
N ASP A 952 12.44 -0.72 -67.69
CA ASP A 952 12.89 0.12 -68.87
C ASP A 952 11.92 1.19 -69.50
N VAL A 953 12.20 2.16 -70.43
CA VAL A 953 13.28 2.69 -71.37
C VAL A 953 12.84 4.13 -71.88
N GLU A 954 13.49 5.11 -72.59
CA GLU A 954 14.86 5.66 -72.89
C GLU A 954 14.75 6.98 -73.76
N ILE A 955 15.68 7.37 -74.68
CA ILE A 955 15.68 8.42 -75.79
C ILE A 955 16.07 9.89 -75.44
N SER A 956 16.95 10.66 -76.15
CA SER A 956 17.91 10.41 -77.28
C SER A 956 19.07 11.46 -77.34
N VAL A 957 19.98 11.38 -78.34
CA VAL A 957 21.42 11.66 -78.18
C VAL A 957 22.09 12.76 -79.08
N ALA A 958 21.61 13.08 -80.28
CA ALA A 958 22.47 13.72 -81.30
C ALA A 958 23.03 15.13 -80.97
N ASP A 959 22.27 16.00 -80.29
CA ASP A 959 22.71 17.37 -79.94
C ASP A 959 23.84 17.40 -78.88
N LEU A 960 24.11 16.23 -78.28
CA LEU A 960 25.18 16.01 -77.31
C LEU A 960 26.56 16.08 -77.98
N GLU A 961 26.73 15.51 -79.19
CA GLU A 961 28.04 15.21 -79.79
C GLU A 961 28.92 16.45 -80.05
N ALA A 962 28.32 17.57 -80.47
CA ALA A 962 29.05 18.81 -80.69
C ALA A 962 29.50 19.48 -79.38
N ARG A 963 28.69 19.36 -78.31
CA ARG A 963 29.00 19.88 -76.98
C ARG A 963 30.01 18.98 -76.27
N VAL A 964 29.92 17.66 -76.47
CA VAL A 964 30.88 16.65 -76.00
C VAL A 964 32.28 17.06 -76.41
N LYS A 965 32.58 17.38 -77.67
CA LYS A 965 33.97 17.61 -78.07
C LYS A 965 34.65 18.86 -77.46
N ALA A 966 33.93 19.97 -77.32
CA ALA A 966 34.47 21.14 -76.60
C ALA A 966 34.56 20.88 -75.09
N THR A 967 33.71 19.97 -74.59
CA THR A 967 33.76 19.48 -73.21
C THR A 967 34.91 18.49 -73.02
N GLU A 968 35.28 17.65 -74.00
CA GLU A 968 36.35 16.63 -73.94
C GLU A 968 37.71 17.24 -73.59
N ASP A 969 38.11 18.35 -74.23
CA ASP A 969 39.40 18.99 -73.94
C ASP A 969 39.42 19.61 -72.52
N SER A 970 38.32 20.27 -72.12
CA SER A 970 38.19 20.82 -70.77
C SER A 970 38.09 19.72 -69.71
N VAL A 971 37.37 18.64 -70.00
CA VAL A 971 37.25 17.45 -69.17
C VAL A 971 38.58 16.73 -69.09
N THR A 972 39.40 16.65 -70.13
CA THR A 972 40.71 16.00 -70.03
C THR A 972 41.63 16.73 -69.03
N LYS A 973 41.56 18.07 -68.96
CA LYS A 973 42.26 18.85 -67.93
C LYS A 973 41.62 18.71 -66.56
N THR A 974 40.30 18.89 -66.46
CA THR A 974 39.58 18.79 -65.18
C THR A 974 39.57 17.36 -64.63
N ASP A 975 39.66 16.33 -65.47
CA ASP A 975 39.85 14.93 -65.11
C ASP A 975 41.29 14.68 -64.64
N ALA A 976 42.32 15.25 -65.26
CA ALA A 976 43.67 15.18 -64.67
C ALA A 976 43.72 15.78 -63.25
N GLU A 977 43.00 16.89 -63.02
CA GLU A 977 42.87 17.53 -61.70
C GLU A 977 41.94 16.72 -60.76
N PHE A 978 40.86 16.14 -61.27
CA PHE A 978 39.85 15.38 -60.53
C PHE A 978 40.30 13.94 -60.22
N GLN A 979 41.08 13.28 -61.07
CA GLN A 979 41.74 12.01 -60.78
C GLN A 979 42.84 12.19 -59.72
N ALA A 980 43.52 13.35 -59.68
CA ALA A 980 44.44 13.67 -58.58
C ALA A 980 43.67 13.88 -57.25
N LEU A 981 42.52 14.57 -57.30
CA LEU A 981 41.64 14.76 -56.14
C LEU A 981 40.92 13.46 -55.71
N LEU A 982 40.49 12.60 -56.64
CA LEU A 982 39.96 11.27 -56.38
C LEU A 982 41.04 10.38 -55.78
N ALA A 983 42.24 10.33 -56.37
CA ALA A 983 43.35 9.58 -55.78
C ALA A 983 43.75 10.11 -54.39
N ALA A 984 43.45 11.35 -54.03
CA ALA A 984 43.57 11.85 -52.65
C ALA A 984 42.37 11.44 -51.77
N GLN A 985 41.14 11.67 -52.24
CA GLN A 985 39.89 11.35 -51.55
C GLN A 985 39.71 9.85 -51.33
N ASP A 986 40.15 9.00 -52.23
CA ASP A 986 40.06 7.54 -52.12
C ASP A 986 41.18 6.98 -51.23
N ARG A 987 42.32 7.66 -51.10
CA ARG A 987 43.30 7.38 -50.03
C ARG A 987 42.73 7.78 -48.66
N GLU A 988 42.01 8.89 -48.57
CA GLU A 988 41.39 9.32 -47.32
C GLU A 988 40.19 8.45 -46.94
N ARG A 989 39.32 8.11 -47.91
CA ARG A 989 38.26 7.12 -47.75
C ARG A 989 38.82 5.75 -47.42
N ALA A 990 39.96 5.32 -47.97
CA ALA A 990 40.57 4.05 -47.60
C ALA A 990 41.02 4.02 -46.14
N LYS A 991 41.56 5.13 -45.60
CA LYS A 991 41.79 5.26 -44.14
C LYS A 991 40.47 5.20 -43.38
N GLN A 992 39.52 6.09 -43.70
CA GLN A 992 38.22 6.19 -43.00
C GLN A 992 37.41 4.89 -43.07
N THR A 993 37.54 4.12 -44.14
CA THR A 993 36.91 2.80 -44.30
C THR A 993 37.66 1.75 -43.49
N ALA A 994 39.00 1.73 -43.48
CA ALA A 994 39.77 0.80 -42.63
C ALA A 994 39.57 1.09 -41.12
N GLU A 995 39.43 2.36 -40.76
CA GLU A 995 39.11 2.83 -39.41
C GLU A 995 37.67 2.45 -39.03
N ALA A 996 36.68 2.75 -39.90
CA ALA A 996 35.30 2.29 -39.70
C ALA A 996 35.14 0.76 -39.75
N GLU A 997 35.97 0.01 -40.47
CA GLU A 997 35.98 -1.45 -40.48
C GLU A 997 36.57 -2.03 -39.19
N LYS A 998 37.61 -1.39 -38.63
CA LYS A 998 38.14 -1.69 -37.30
C LYS A 998 37.08 -1.40 -36.23
N ASP A 999 36.49 -0.22 -36.23
CA ASP A 999 35.47 0.17 -35.26
C ASP A 999 34.21 -0.71 -35.38
N LEU A 1000 33.82 -1.08 -36.60
CA LEU A 1000 32.75 -2.06 -36.85
C LEU A 1000 33.13 -3.48 -36.40
N ALA A 1001 34.41 -3.86 -36.42
CA ALA A 1001 34.88 -5.14 -35.86
C ALA A 1001 34.85 -5.11 -34.31
N GLU A 1002 35.27 -4.00 -33.70
CA GLU A 1002 35.20 -3.78 -32.25
C GLU A 1002 33.74 -3.74 -31.76
N LEU A 1003 32.84 -3.03 -32.46
CA LEU A 1003 31.40 -3.05 -32.20
C LEU A 1003 30.76 -4.42 -32.42
N ARG A 1004 31.23 -5.22 -33.38
CA ARG A 1004 30.79 -6.61 -33.56
C ARG A 1004 31.26 -7.51 -32.42
N ALA A 1005 32.48 -7.32 -31.92
CA ALA A 1005 33.00 -8.05 -30.76
C ALA A 1005 32.21 -7.69 -29.49
N ALA A 1006 32.03 -6.39 -29.20
CA ALA A 1006 31.23 -5.91 -28.08
C ALA A 1006 29.78 -6.41 -28.16
N ARG A 1007 29.14 -6.35 -29.34
CA ARG A 1007 27.80 -6.93 -29.55
C ARG A 1007 27.76 -8.45 -29.35
N SER A 1008 28.84 -9.17 -29.68
CA SER A 1008 28.91 -10.62 -29.44
C SER A 1008 29.06 -10.94 -27.96
N GLN A 1009 29.80 -10.12 -27.20
CA GLN A 1009 29.91 -10.23 -25.75
C GLN A 1009 28.55 -9.91 -25.08
N LEU A 1010 27.95 -8.76 -25.37
CA LEU A 1010 26.62 -8.38 -24.90
C LEU A 1010 25.55 -9.42 -25.28
N GLY A 1011 25.67 -10.08 -26.44
CA GLY A 1011 24.79 -11.17 -26.84
C GLY A 1011 24.94 -12.44 -25.99
N ALA A 1012 26.15 -12.74 -25.52
CA ALA A 1012 26.39 -13.84 -24.58
C ALA A 1012 25.89 -13.48 -23.17
N GLU A 1013 26.17 -12.27 -22.69
CA GLU A 1013 25.69 -11.73 -21.42
C GLU A 1013 24.16 -11.71 -21.36
N LEU A 1014 23.47 -11.21 -22.40
CA LEU A 1014 22.02 -11.27 -22.53
C LEU A 1014 21.45 -12.69 -22.59
N THR A 1015 22.23 -13.67 -23.07
CA THR A 1015 21.81 -15.08 -23.08
C THR A 1015 21.89 -15.70 -21.69
N VAL A 1016 22.89 -15.32 -20.89
CA VAL A 1016 22.99 -15.66 -19.46
C VAL A 1016 21.84 -14.98 -18.69
N LEU A 1017 21.72 -13.65 -18.79
CA LEU A 1017 20.69 -12.86 -18.11
C LEU A 1017 19.27 -13.36 -18.41
N ARG A 1018 18.98 -13.74 -19.66
CA ARG A 1018 17.68 -14.31 -20.05
C ARG A 1018 17.40 -15.65 -19.38
N LYS A 1019 18.41 -16.51 -19.23
CA LYS A 1019 18.30 -17.79 -18.54
C LYS A 1019 18.10 -17.56 -17.03
N ASP A 1020 18.79 -16.57 -16.46
CA ASP A 1020 18.65 -16.23 -15.04
C ASP A 1020 17.26 -15.61 -14.76
N ILE A 1021 16.70 -14.85 -15.70
CA ILE A 1021 15.29 -14.40 -15.67
C ILE A 1021 14.32 -15.57 -15.79
N GLU A 1022 14.56 -16.53 -16.67
CA GLU A 1022 13.72 -17.74 -16.82
C GLU A 1022 13.74 -18.62 -15.56
N GLN A 1023 14.91 -18.71 -14.90
CA GLN A 1023 15.06 -19.34 -13.58
C GLN A 1023 14.32 -18.55 -12.50
N ALA A 1024 14.52 -17.22 -12.42
CA ALA A 1024 13.85 -16.37 -11.44
C ALA A 1024 12.31 -16.35 -11.63
N GLN A 1025 11.80 -16.47 -12.85
CA GLN A 1025 10.37 -16.65 -13.12
C GLN A 1025 9.87 -18.03 -12.65
N THR A 1026 10.69 -19.07 -12.79
CA THR A 1026 10.39 -20.42 -12.28
C THR A 1026 10.36 -20.44 -10.74
N ASP A 1027 11.34 -19.81 -10.08
CA ASP A 1027 11.39 -19.69 -8.63
C ASP A 1027 10.29 -18.76 -8.08
N LEU A 1028 9.96 -17.66 -8.78
CA LEU A 1028 8.80 -16.83 -8.44
C LEU A 1028 7.47 -17.61 -8.59
N GLY A 1029 7.37 -18.49 -9.60
CA GLY A 1029 6.23 -19.41 -9.74
C GLY A 1029 6.12 -20.38 -8.56
N ARG A 1030 7.26 -20.97 -8.15
CA ARG A 1030 7.34 -21.84 -6.96
C ARG A 1030 6.98 -21.09 -5.67
N LEU A 1031 7.56 -19.92 -5.44
CA LEU A 1031 7.31 -19.09 -4.26
C LEU A 1031 5.85 -18.60 -4.18
N ASN A 1032 5.21 -18.28 -5.32
CA ASN A 1032 3.78 -17.95 -5.33
C ASN A 1032 2.92 -19.18 -4.97
N ALA A 1033 3.24 -20.37 -5.48
CA ALA A 1033 2.53 -21.60 -5.11
C ALA A 1033 2.74 -21.98 -3.64
N GLU A 1034 3.94 -21.81 -3.10
CA GLU A 1034 4.25 -21.98 -1.67
C GLU A 1034 3.48 -20.95 -0.81
N ARG A 1035 3.40 -19.69 -1.25
CA ARG A 1035 2.61 -18.64 -0.59
C ARG A 1035 1.10 -18.92 -0.65
N GLU A 1036 0.58 -19.42 -1.77
CA GLU A 1036 -0.84 -19.78 -1.92
C GLU A 1036 -1.21 -21.00 -1.06
N ALA A 1037 -0.34 -22.01 -0.99
CA ALA A 1037 -0.50 -23.13 -0.07
C ALA A 1037 -0.48 -22.66 1.40
N GLY A 1038 0.50 -21.83 1.77
CA GLY A 1038 0.60 -21.25 3.12
C GLY A 1038 -0.58 -20.35 3.48
N ALA A 1039 -1.15 -19.62 2.53
CA ALA A 1039 -2.36 -18.81 2.76
C ALA A 1039 -3.58 -19.69 3.08
N VAL A 1040 -3.76 -20.81 2.37
CA VAL A 1040 -4.83 -21.79 2.64
C VAL A 1040 -4.63 -22.46 4.01
N GLU A 1041 -3.39 -22.77 4.38
CA GLU A 1041 -3.06 -23.32 5.71
C GLU A 1041 -3.27 -22.31 6.84
N LEU A 1042 -3.02 -21.01 6.59
CA LEU A 1042 -3.29 -19.91 7.51
C LEU A 1042 -4.80 -19.67 7.69
N GLU A 1043 -5.60 -19.72 6.62
CA GLU A 1043 -7.07 -19.63 6.69
C GLU A 1043 -7.67 -20.84 7.43
N ALA A 1044 -7.16 -22.05 7.21
CA ALA A 1044 -7.56 -23.24 7.95
C ALA A 1044 -7.23 -23.10 9.46
N SER A 1045 -6.00 -22.68 9.78
CA SER A 1045 -5.56 -22.44 11.15
C SER A 1045 -6.40 -21.35 11.85
N ARG A 1046 -6.76 -20.28 11.13
CA ARG A 1046 -7.66 -19.24 11.61
C ARG A 1046 -9.06 -19.77 11.91
N ALA A 1047 -9.63 -20.61 11.04
CA ALA A 1047 -10.94 -21.21 11.27
C ALA A 1047 -10.96 -22.15 12.49
N GLU A 1048 -9.87 -22.87 12.76
CA GLU A 1048 -9.72 -23.68 13.97
C GLU A 1048 -9.57 -22.81 15.24
N LEU A 1049 -8.85 -21.70 15.16
CA LEU A 1049 -8.75 -20.71 16.23
C LEU A 1049 -10.09 -20.03 16.53
N ASP A 1050 -10.83 -19.56 15.52
CA ASP A 1050 -12.16 -18.95 15.68
C ASP A 1050 -13.17 -19.96 16.28
N GLY A 1051 -13.12 -21.23 15.86
CA GLY A 1051 -13.91 -22.31 16.45
C GLY A 1051 -13.55 -22.61 17.91
N THR A 1052 -12.25 -22.56 18.24
CA THR A 1052 -11.75 -22.72 19.61
C THR A 1052 -12.20 -21.55 20.49
N LEU A 1053 -12.07 -20.31 20.01
CA LEU A 1053 -12.51 -19.09 20.68
C LEU A 1053 -14.03 -19.13 20.97
N ALA A 1054 -14.85 -19.60 20.03
CA ALA A 1054 -16.28 -19.76 20.21
C ALA A 1054 -16.64 -20.80 21.28
N ASN A 1055 -15.86 -21.88 21.41
CA ASN A 1055 -16.04 -22.88 22.46
C ASN A 1055 -15.60 -22.35 23.83
N VAL A 1056 -14.44 -21.68 23.92
CA VAL A 1056 -13.94 -21.05 25.16
C VAL A 1056 -14.91 -19.98 25.66
N ARG A 1057 -15.50 -19.15 24.77
CA ARG A 1057 -16.55 -18.20 25.15
C ARG A 1057 -17.77 -18.90 25.76
N ARG A 1058 -18.24 -20.00 25.17
CA ARG A 1058 -19.36 -20.78 25.69
C ARG A 1058 -19.05 -21.42 27.05
N GLU A 1059 -17.82 -21.90 27.24
CA GLU A 1059 -17.37 -22.41 28.55
C GLU A 1059 -17.30 -21.29 29.61
N ILE A 1060 -16.85 -20.09 29.23
CA ILE A 1060 -16.86 -18.90 30.10
C ILE A 1060 -18.29 -18.49 30.47
N GLU A 1061 -19.23 -18.46 29.51
CA GLU A 1061 -20.64 -18.15 29.76
C GLU A 1061 -21.29 -19.15 30.74
N VAL A 1062 -21.05 -20.46 30.54
CA VAL A 1062 -21.50 -21.51 31.46
C VAL A 1062 -20.85 -21.36 32.84
N ALA A 1063 -19.55 -21.09 32.91
CA ALA A 1063 -18.84 -20.88 34.16
C ALA A 1063 -19.32 -19.61 34.91
N GLN A 1064 -19.68 -18.54 34.19
CA GLN A 1064 -20.27 -17.33 34.77
C GLN A 1064 -21.69 -17.58 35.30
N ALA A 1065 -22.52 -18.30 34.55
CA ALA A 1065 -23.85 -18.72 35.00
C ALA A 1065 -23.77 -19.60 36.26
N ASP A 1066 -22.80 -20.52 36.31
CA ASP A 1066 -22.55 -21.35 37.49
C ASP A 1066 -21.96 -20.57 38.66
N LEU A 1067 -21.08 -19.60 38.43
CA LEU A 1067 -20.57 -18.72 39.48
C LEU A 1067 -21.69 -17.85 40.08
N ALA A 1068 -22.62 -17.35 39.24
CA ALA A 1068 -23.80 -16.62 39.70
C ALA A 1068 -24.75 -17.53 40.51
N ARG A 1069 -25.00 -18.75 40.03
CA ARG A 1069 -25.80 -19.79 40.70
C ARG A 1069 -25.20 -20.17 42.07
N ILE A 1070 -23.89 -20.38 42.13
CA ILE A 1070 -23.16 -20.67 43.38
C ILE A 1070 -23.17 -19.45 44.31
N SER A 1071 -23.04 -18.22 43.80
CA SER A 1071 -23.14 -16.99 44.59
C SER A 1071 -24.51 -16.85 45.25
N GLU A 1072 -25.60 -17.12 44.53
CA GLU A 1072 -26.96 -17.03 45.08
C GLU A 1072 -27.24 -18.16 46.09
N GLN A 1073 -26.73 -19.36 45.85
CA GLN A 1073 -26.75 -20.46 46.83
C GLN A 1073 -25.95 -20.08 48.09
N GLN A 1074 -24.76 -19.48 47.95
CA GLN A 1074 -23.97 -19.00 49.08
C GLN A 1074 -24.69 -17.91 49.87
N LYS A 1075 -25.32 -16.92 49.21
CA LYS A 1075 -26.16 -15.91 49.89
C LYS A 1075 -27.29 -16.56 50.69
N THR A 1076 -27.96 -17.55 50.09
CA THR A 1076 -29.07 -18.28 50.73
C THR A 1076 -28.58 -19.04 51.97
N VAL A 1077 -27.52 -19.84 51.85
CA VAL A 1077 -26.93 -20.59 52.97
C VAL A 1077 -26.38 -19.66 54.05
N VAL A 1078 -25.77 -18.53 53.69
CA VAL A 1078 -25.30 -17.51 54.64
C VAL A 1078 -26.48 -16.83 55.35
N ALA A 1079 -27.58 -16.54 54.67
CA ALA A 1079 -28.78 -15.97 55.29
C ALA A 1079 -29.46 -16.96 56.25
N GLU A 1080 -29.53 -18.25 55.90
CA GLU A 1080 -30.02 -19.30 56.81
C GLU A 1080 -29.09 -19.48 58.02
N ALA A 1081 -27.77 -19.57 57.80
CA ALA A 1081 -26.78 -19.68 58.87
C ALA A 1081 -26.76 -18.43 59.78
N GLN A 1082 -26.97 -17.22 59.24
CA GLN A 1082 -27.15 -16.00 60.03
C GLN A 1082 -28.43 -16.05 60.87
N LYS A 1083 -29.54 -16.52 60.30
CA LYS A 1083 -30.82 -16.70 61.00
C LYS A 1083 -30.72 -17.72 62.14
N GLU A 1084 -30.01 -18.82 61.94
CA GLU A 1084 -29.70 -19.80 63.01
C GLU A 1084 -28.75 -19.22 64.06
N ARG A 1085 -27.65 -18.59 63.64
CA ARG A 1085 -26.71 -17.88 64.53
C ARG A 1085 -27.45 -16.89 65.43
N ASP A 1086 -28.33 -16.08 64.86
CA ASP A 1086 -29.02 -15.00 65.57
C ASP A 1086 -30.08 -15.55 66.53
N ALA A 1087 -30.75 -16.64 66.18
CA ALA A 1087 -31.63 -17.38 67.08
C ALA A 1087 -30.85 -17.98 68.27
N VAL A 1088 -29.72 -18.63 68.01
CA VAL A 1088 -28.84 -19.22 69.04
C VAL A 1088 -28.24 -18.16 69.96
N VAL A 1089 -27.72 -17.06 69.40
CA VAL A 1089 -27.15 -15.94 70.18
C VAL A 1089 -28.24 -15.25 71.02
N THR A 1090 -29.45 -15.08 70.47
CA THR A 1090 -30.61 -14.57 71.24
C THR A 1090 -30.95 -15.50 72.41
N SER A 1091 -30.95 -16.82 72.19
CA SER A 1091 -31.18 -17.81 73.26
C SER A 1091 -30.12 -17.71 74.37
N ILE A 1092 -28.83 -17.73 73.99
CA ILE A 1092 -27.70 -17.61 74.92
C ILE A 1092 -27.78 -16.31 75.73
N ARG A 1093 -28.12 -15.18 75.10
CA ARG A 1093 -28.28 -13.89 75.80
C ARG A 1093 -29.45 -13.90 76.79
N ARG A 1094 -30.58 -14.54 76.44
CA ARG A 1094 -31.74 -14.67 77.35
C ARG A 1094 -31.41 -15.55 78.56
N GLU A 1095 -30.66 -16.64 78.35
CA GLU A 1095 -30.27 -17.59 79.41
C GLU A 1095 -29.03 -17.19 80.22
N THR A 1096 -28.25 -16.20 79.77
CA THR A 1096 -27.04 -15.71 80.45
C THR A 1096 -27.32 -15.37 81.92
N PRO A 1097 -26.58 -15.95 82.90
CA PRO A 1097 -26.84 -15.74 84.32
C PRO A 1097 -26.72 -14.28 84.78
N VAL A 1098 -27.61 -13.84 85.67
CA VAL A 1098 -27.62 -12.49 86.27
C VAL A 1098 -26.28 -12.11 86.90
N ALA A 1099 -25.61 -13.08 87.55
CA ALA A 1099 -24.32 -12.90 88.19
C ALA A 1099 -23.18 -12.50 87.23
N ALA A 1100 -23.36 -12.65 85.91
CA ALA A 1100 -22.40 -12.19 84.89
C ALA A 1100 -22.56 -10.70 84.52
N VAL A 1101 -23.58 -10.01 85.06
CA VAL A 1101 -23.85 -8.58 84.79
C VAL A 1101 -24.11 -7.78 86.07
N VAL A 1102 -24.48 -8.42 87.18
CA VAL A 1102 -24.63 -7.79 88.50
C VAL A 1102 -23.40 -8.11 89.37
N GLU A 1103 -22.46 -7.17 89.45
CA GLU A 1103 -21.23 -7.30 90.26
C GLU A 1103 -21.51 -7.31 91.78
N ASP A 1104 -22.62 -6.72 92.23
CA ASP A 1104 -23.02 -6.75 93.64
C ASP A 1104 -23.55 -8.15 94.02
N GLN A 1105 -22.72 -8.91 94.74
CA GLN A 1105 -23.05 -10.27 95.18
C GLN A 1105 -24.29 -10.35 96.08
N ARG A 1106 -24.63 -9.29 96.84
CA ARG A 1106 -25.84 -9.28 97.70
C ARG A 1106 -27.09 -9.13 96.84
N PHE A 1107 -27.05 -8.25 95.86
CA PHE A 1107 -28.14 -8.06 94.91
C PHE A 1107 -28.31 -9.26 93.98
N SER A 1108 -27.22 -9.84 93.47
CA SER A 1108 -27.31 -11.07 92.68
C SER A 1108 -27.86 -12.26 93.49
N ALA A 1109 -27.54 -12.37 94.79
CA ALA A 1109 -28.10 -13.42 95.65
C ALA A 1109 -29.60 -13.20 95.96
N GLU A 1110 -30.03 -11.96 96.15
CA GLU A 1110 -31.43 -11.61 96.40
C GLU A 1110 -32.31 -11.76 95.15
N LEU A 1111 -31.78 -11.44 93.95
CA LEU A 1111 -32.43 -11.73 92.68
C LEU A 1111 -32.61 -13.25 92.47
N ALA A 1112 -31.58 -14.05 92.76
CA ALA A 1112 -31.64 -15.51 92.68
C ALA A 1112 -32.69 -16.12 93.64
N ARG A 1113 -32.80 -15.61 94.88
CA ARG A 1113 -33.88 -16.01 95.82
C ARG A 1113 -35.28 -15.73 95.27
N ARG A 1114 -35.43 -14.67 94.50
CA ARG A 1114 -36.70 -14.24 93.87
C ARG A 1114 -36.95 -14.91 92.52
N GLY A 1115 -36.18 -15.95 92.17
CA GLY A 1115 -36.33 -16.72 90.93
C GLY A 1115 -35.73 -16.05 89.68
N VAL A 1116 -35.12 -14.86 89.81
CA VAL A 1116 -34.51 -14.12 88.70
C VAL A 1116 -33.06 -14.56 88.55
N THR A 1117 -32.85 -15.58 87.72
CA THR A 1117 -31.56 -16.25 87.54
C THR A 1117 -30.81 -15.84 86.27
N ASN A 1118 -31.51 -15.38 85.22
CA ASN A 1118 -30.94 -15.01 83.92
C ASN A 1118 -31.28 -13.57 83.49
N LEU A 1119 -30.60 -13.06 82.45
CA LEU A 1119 -30.74 -11.69 81.97
C LEU A 1119 -32.16 -11.35 81.48
N ALA A 1120 -32.84 -12.29 80.83
CA ALA A 1120 -34.24 -12.10 80.44
C ALA A 1120 -35.11 -11.82 81.68
N GLY A 1121 -34.99 -12.64 82.73
CA GLY A 1121 -35.73 -12.46 83.98
C GLY A 1121 -35.44 -11.14 84.71
N LEU A 1122 -34.25 -10.56 84.55
CA LEU A 1122 -33.91 -9.25 85.13
C LEU A 1122 -34.43 -8.08 84.28
N ALA A 1123 -34.35 -8.17 82.96
CA ALA A 1123 -34.88 -7.15 82.05
C ALA A 1123 -36.41 -7.09 82.10
N GLU A 1124 -37.07 -8.24 82.09
CA GLU A 1124 -38.53 -8.41 82.13
C GLU A 1124 -39.10 -8.25 83.56
N MET A 1125 -38.25 -8.09 84.59
CA MET A 1125 -38.66 -7.96 86.00
C MET A 1125 -39.58 -6.76 86.23
N PRO A 1126 -40.81 -6.94 86.78
CA PRO A 1126 -41.69 -5.83 87.15
C PRO A 1126 -40.99 -4.83 88.08
N ASP A 1127 -41.18 -3.52 87.85
CA ASP A 1127 -40.34 -2.50 88.48
C ASP A 1127 -40.55 -2.39 90.01
N GLU A 1128 -41.72 -2.78 90.51
CA GLU A 1128 -41.98 -2.94 91.95
C GLU A 1128 -41.21 -4.13 92.56
N GLN A 1129 -41.07 -5.25 91.85
CA GLN A 1129 -40.27 -6.39 92.32
C GLN A 1129 -38.76 -6.07 92.31
N LEU A 1130 -38.30 -5.33 91.30
CA LEU A 1130 -36.92 -4.80 91.25
C LEU A 1130 -36.65 -3.86 92.44
N LYS A 1131 -37.63 -3.01 92.77
CA LYS A 1131 -37.57 -2.03 93.86
C LYS A 1131 -37.55 -2.70 95.24
N GLU A 1132 -38.31 -3.77 95.45
CA GLU A 1132 -38.15 -4.63 96.62
C GLU A 1132 -36.76 -5.28 96.68
N ALA A 1133 -36.32 -5.94 95.61
CA ALA A 1133 -35.04 -6.65 95.58
C ALA A 1133 -33.84 -5.72 95.85
N ALA A 1134 -33.86 -4.50 95.30
CA ALA A 1134 -32.87 -3.47 95.56
C ALA A 1134 -32.87 -3.04 97.04
N SER A 1135 -34.06 -2.82 97.61
CA SER A 1135 -34.22 -2.47 99.04
C SER A 1135 -33.77 -3.61 99.97
N SER A 1136 -34.01 -4.87 99.62
CA SER A 1136 -33.58 -6.05 100.38
C SER A 1136 -32.05 -6.27 100.31
N ALA A 1137 -31.42 -5.92 99.19
CA ALA A 1137 -29.97 -6.01 99.02
C ALA A 1137 -29.18 -4.81 99.60
N GLY A 1138 -29.85 -3.67 99.83
CA GLY A 1138 -29.22 -2.40 100.19
C GLY A 1138 -28.65 -1.62 98.98
N VAL A 1139 -29.05 -1.99 97.75
CA VAL A 1139 -28.61 -1.34 96.52
C VAL A 1139 -29.52 -0.17 96.17
N ASN A 1140 -28.94 0.94 95.71
CA ASN A 1140 -29.70 2.12 95.29
C ASN A 1140 -30.62 1.77 94.10
N LEU A 1141 -31.89 2.15 94.19
CA LEU A 1141 -32.90 1.88 93.15
C LEU A 1141 -32.50 2.40 91.76
N ASN A 1142 -31.77 3.51 91.68
CA ASN A 1142 -31.28 4.04 90.40
C ASN A 1142 -30.15 3.18 89.81
N THR A 1143 -29.34 2.53 90.66
CA THR A 1143 -28.35 1.52 90.24
C THR A 1143 -29.05 0.25 89.76
N ALA A 1144 -30.05 -0.24 90.50
CA ALA A 1144 -30.85 -1.40 90.07
C ALA A 1144 -31.59 -1.15 88.73
N ARG A 1145 -32.21 0.02 88.58
CA ARG A 1145 -32.82 0.48 87.31
C ARG A 1145 -31.81 0.79 86.20
N LYS A 1146 -30.53 1.02 86.53
CA LYS A 1146 -29.47 1.05 85.53
C LYS A 1146 -29.15 -0.38 85.09
N LEU A 1147 -28.84 -1.29 86.01
CA LEU A 1147 -28.54 -2.70 85.73
C LEU A 1147 -29.66 -3.40 84.92
N LYS A 1148 -30.94 -3.13 85.20
CA LYS A 1148 -32.07 -3.61 84.39
C LYS A 1148 -32.05 -3.08 82.95
N ARG A 1149 -31.72 -1.81 82.74
CA ARG A 1149 -31.59 -1.21 81.39
C ARG A 1149 -30.31 -1.67 80.69
N ASP A 1150 -29.22 -1.87 81.41
CA ASP A 1150 -27.97 -2.44 80.89
C ASP A 1150 -28.18 -3.93 80.50
N ALA A 1151 -29.07 -4.66 81.17
CA ALA A 1151 -29.52 -6.00 80.79
C ALA A 1151 -30.40 -6.01 79.53
N ASP A 1152 -31.43 -5.17 79.48
CA ASP A 1152 -32.31 -4.98 78.32
C ASP A 1152 -31.52 -4.54 77.06
N ALA A 1153 -30.59 -3.60 77.22
CA ALA A 1153 -29.68 -3.18 76.15
C ALA A 1153 -28.73 -4.30 75.68
N LYS A 1154 -28.30 -5.21 76.57
CA LYS A 1154 -27.49 -6.39 76.20
C LYS A 1154 -28.29 -7.46 75.47
N LEU A 1155 -29.57 -7.64 75.81
CA LEU A 1155 -30.48 -8.52 75.07
C LEU A 1155 -30.69 -7.99 73.65
N ASN A 1156 -31.10 -6.73 73.53
CA ASN A 1156 -31.51 -6.09 72.28
C ASN A 1156 -30.36 -5.49 71.45
N ALA A 1157 -29.09 -5.66 71.85
CA ALA A 1157 -27.93 -5.19 71.09
C ALA A 1157 -27.86 -5.85 69.69
N PRO A 1158 -27.49 -5.15 68.62
CA PRO A 1158 -27.30 -5.79 67.31
C PRO A 1158 -26.27 -6.92 67.39
N ILE A 1159 -26.53 -8.03 66.69
CA ILE A 1159 -25.60 -9.15 66.57
C ILE A 1159 -24.69 -8.83 65.38
N ARG A 1160 -23.42 -8.52 65.66
CA ARG A 1160 -22.36 -8.39 64.64
C ARG A 1160 -21.84 -9.79 64.34
#